data_AF-A0A0Q6B7K6-F1
#
_entry.id   AF-A0A0Q6B7K6-F1
#
_cell.length_a   1.000
_cell.length_b   1.000
_cell.length_c   1.000
_cell.angle_alpha   90.00
_cell.angle_beta   90.00
_cell.angle_gamma   90.00
#
_symmetry.space_group_name_H-M   'P 1'
#
loop_
_entity.id
_entity.type
_entity.pdbx_description
1 polymer ?
#
loop_
_entity_poly.entity_id
_entity_poly.type
_entity_poly.pdbx_seq_one_letter_code
_entity_poly.pdbx_strand_id
1 'polypeptide(L)'
;MTQTSPLDSDHAERSTPTPGLQPFLAAETVVLRAPAQAWSAADGSMGAATIHGVYLGDVRLVAGHGITVDGLVPEHVATVPLGASAVRFESLLRGLDDAGADPDVRLSSLRDVTTTGVHERHTITSRLGRELTVTVAATLRPDASAMDHVKAGIAGEPVRDVTLAVDGTRASWRAEGVLVDLETRGGAVRATPAGLVVEWVAVVPARGSVTVGLDLVATAPDAVVRGVRTPLHWADLDPAPRDDRLARWVDRARDDLAALRLTTTTSPDDVFYAAGAPWFFTLFGRDSLWAARFTLPLDLTVAAGTLRVLAGLQGTRHVPETAEQPGKIMHELRQQTLTIPGEGVSLPPLYYGTVDATALWVCLLHDAWRWGLPAAEVEALLPHLEAALAWMRDSGDSDGDLLLEYVDETGHGLANQGWKDSGDSVQWRDGTLAEGPIALCEVQAYAYEAAVHGADLLDAFGRAGGDAWRDWAGRLRDRFRASFWVDDAAGAYPAIALDAAKRPVDTVTSNLGHLLGTGLLDPDEEALVARRLVSPELSSGFGLRTMSTDSAGYWPLSYHGGSVWSHDTAIAIQGLARAGFPAEAARLAEGLLSAAPAFDHRMPELHSGDSSREVPSPVPYPASCRPQAWSAAAAVAVWSATHDVHPPRRP
;
A
#
# COMPACT_ATOMS: atom_id res chain seq x y z
N MET A 1 -14.21 -43.62 -46.77
CA MET A 1 -12.96 -44.03 -46.09
C MET A 1 -11.96 -42.91 -46.31
N THR A 2 -11.90 -42.03 -45.31
CA THR A 2 -10.72 -41.71 -44.48
C THR A 2 -9.85 -40.61 -45.06
N GLN A 3 -10.14 -39.38 -44.64
CA GLN A 3 -9.16 -38.32 -44.54
C GLN A 3 -9.18 -37.77 -43.11
N THR A 4 -8.05 -37.94 -42.45
CA THR A 4 -7.62 -37.35 -41.19
C THR A 4 -7.38 -35.85 -41.36
N SER A 5 -7.82 -35.05 -40.39
CA SER A 5 -7.33 -33.68 -40.19
C SER A 5 -6.90 -33.55 -38.72
N PRO A 6 -5.71 -33.02 -38.40
CA PRO A 6 -5.25 -32.87 -37.03
C PRO A 6 -5.81 -31.60 -36.40
N LEU A 7 -6.27 -31.74 -35.16
CA LEU A 7 -6.47 -30.64 -34.23
C LEU A 7 -5.09 -30.21 -33.75
N ASP A 8 -4.59 -29.07 -34.24
CA ASP A 8 -3.50 -28.37 -33.59
C ASP A 8 -4.06 -27.65 -32.35
N SER A 9 -3.51 -28.02 -31.21
CA SER A 9 -3.71 -27.38 -29.92
C SER A 9 -2.93 -26.06 -29.90
N ASP A 10 -3.62 -24.94 -30.04
CA ASP A 10 -3.05 -23.62 -29.76
C ASP A 10 -2.70 -23.53 -28.26
N HIS A 11 -1.40 -23.49 -28.01
CA HIS A 11 -0.85 -23.02 -26.75
C HIS A 11 -1.30 -21.58 -26.53
N ALA A 12 -1.77 -21.28 -25.32
CA ALA A 12 -2.15 -19.95 -24.87
C ALA A 12 -1.10 -18.90 -25.29
N GLU A 13 -1.45 -18.06 -26.27
CA GLU A 13 -0.76 -16.81 -26.53
C GLU A 13 -0.83 -15.98 -25.24
N ARG A 14 0.29 -15.95 -24.50
CA ARG A 14 0.44 -15.04 -23.35
C ARG A 14 0.31 -13.62 -23.91
N SER A 15 -0.65 -12.86 -23.37
CA SER A 15 -0.95 -11.50 -23.77
C SER A 15 0.33 -10.68 -23.85
N THR A 16 0.65 -10.17 -25.04
CA THR A 16 1.65 -9.12 -25.19
C THR A 16 1.21 -7.90 -24.37
N PRO A 17 2.14 -7.21 -23.68
CA PRO A 17 1.78 -6.00 -22.95
C PRO A 17 1.13 -5.01 -23.92
N THR A 18 -0.06 -4.50 -23.57
CA THR A 18 -0.69 -3.43 -24.36
C THR A 18 0.09 -2.15 -24.09
N PRO A 19 0.82 -1.58 -25.07
CA PRO A 19 1.67 -0.43 -24.82
C PRO A 19 0.85 0.76 -24.31
N GLY A 20 1.33 1.45 -23.28
CA GLY A 20 0.69 2.67 -22.76
C GLY A 20 -0.51 2.44 -21.84
N LEU A 21 -0.73 1.21 -21.35
CA LEU A 21 -1.70 0.92 -20.29
C LEU A 21 -1.00 0.53 -18.99
N GLN A 22 -1.54 0.99 -17.86
CA GLN A 22 -1.05 0.59 -16.55
C GLN A 22 -1.10 -0.93 -16.38
N PRO A 23 -0.01 -1.57 -15.91
CA PRO A 23 0.06 -3.02 -15.84
C PRO A 23 -0.89 -3.61 -14.80
N PHE A 24 -1.40 -4.80 -15.09
CA PHE A 24 -2.21 -5.55 -14.15
C PHE A 24 -1.30 -6.27 -13.16
N LEU A 25 -1.65 -6.24 -11.87
CA LEU A 25 -0.80 -6.73 -10.79
C LEU A 25 -1.31 -8.02 -10.15
N ALA A 26 -2.62 -8.29 -10.23
CA ALA A 26 -3.26 -9.34 -9.44
C ALA A 26 -2.72 -10.76 -9.72
N ALA A 27 -2.30 -11.04 -10.96
CA ALA A 27 -1.76 -12.34 -11.36
C ALA A 27 -0.25 -12.49 -11.10
N GLU A 28 0.43 -11.39 -10.76
CA GLU A 28 1.88 -11.37 -10.63
C GLU A 28 2.33 -11.72 -9.21
N THR A 29 3.50 -12.35 -9.12
CA THR A 29 4.15 -12.70 -7.86
C THR A 29 5.05 -11.57 -7.41
N VAL A 30 4.82 -11.11 -6.17
CA VAL A 30 5.61 -10.06 -5.53
C VAL A 30 6.23 -10.55 -4.23
N VAL A 31 7.53 -10.29 -4.10
CA VAL A 31 8.26 -10.34 -2.85
C VAL A 31 9.03 -9.03 -2.66
N LEU A 32 9.15 -8.56 -1.42
CA LEU A 32 9.73 -7.27 -1.12
C LEU A 32 10.40 -7.24 0.26
N ARG A 33 11.35 -6.32 0.38
CA ARG A 33 11.86 -5.82 1.65
C ARG A 33 12.24 -4.37 1.41
N ALA A 34 11.39 -3.45 1.87
CA ALA A 34 11.50 -2.05 1.50
C ALA A 34 12.92 -1.48 1.73
N PRO A 35 13.44 -0.67 0.79
CA PRO A 35 12.81 -0.18 -0.44
C PRO A 35 13.00 -1.09 -1.67
N ALA A 36 13.44 -2.34 -1.53
CA ALA A 36 13.58 -3.26 -2.67
C ALA A 36 12.34 -4.14 -2.87
N GLN A 37 12.04 -4.45 -4.12
CA GLN A 37 10.93 -5.31 -4.51
C GLN A 37 11.26 -6.08 -5.79
N ALA A 38 10.66 -7.26 -5.96
CA ALA A 38 10.79 -8.08 -7.15
C ALA A 38 9.43 -8.63 -7.58
N TRP A 39 9.11 -8.39 -8.85
CA TRP A 39 7.86 -8.77 -9.50
C TRP A 39 8.14 -9.74 -10.64
N SER A 40 7.41 -10.85 -10.69
CA SER A 40 7.58 -11.88 -11.72
C SER A 40 6.28 -12.63 -11.99
N ALA A 41 6.26 -13.40 -13.08
CA ALA A 41 5.23 -14.39 -13.32
C ALA A 41 5.22 -15.46 -12.21
N ALA A 42 4.16 -16.26 -12.17
CA ALA A 42 4.03 -17.38 -11.23
C ALA A 42 5.20 -18.37 -11.33
N ASP A 43 5.81 -18.55 -12.50
CA ASP A 43 6.99 -19.42 -12.69
C ASP A 43 8.33 -18.80 -12.27
N GLY A 44 8.31 -17.56 -11.77
CA GLY A 44 9.50 -16.82 -11.33
C GLY A 44 10.20 -16.04 -12.44
N SER A 45 9.80 -16.23 -13.71
CA SER A 45 10.36 -15.50 -14.84
C SER A 45 9.89 -14.03 -14.87
N MET A 46 10.76 -13.16 -15.36
CA MET A 46 10.50 -11.72 -15.51
C MET A 46 10.60 -11.32 -16.99
N GLY A 47 9.75 -10.38 -17.41
CA GLY A 47 9.79 -9.75 -18.73
C GLY A 47 8.54 -9.91 -19.58
N ALA A 48 7.59 -10.78 -19.20
CA ALA A 48 6.30 -10.93 -19.89
C ALA A 48 5.30 -9.79 -19.61
N ALA A 49 5.28 -9.23 -18.39
CA ALA A 49 4.46 -8.08 -18.03
C ALA A 49 5.35 -6.84 -17.78
N THR A 50 4.79 -5.64 -18.00
CA THR A 50 5.53 -4.38 -17.84
C THR A 50 6.03 -4.15 -16.41
N ILE A 51 5.33 -4.66 -15.40
CA ILE A 51 5.75 -4.58 -13.99
C ILE A 51 6.86 -5.58 -13.62
N HIS A 52 7.19 -6.54 -14.47
CA HIS A 52 8.22 -7.51 -14.12
C HIS A 52 9.58 -6.84 -13.94
N GLY A 53 10.29 -7.26 -12.90
CA GLY A 53 11.64 -6.80 -12.64
C GLY A 53 12.03 -6.80 -11.18
N VAL A 54 13.27 -6.37 -10.95
CA VAL A 54 13.81 -6.06 -9.63
C VAL A 54 13.97 -4.55 -9.53
N TYR A 55 13.55 -3.97 -8.41
CA TYR A 55 13.50 -2.54 -8.17
C TYR A 55 14.19 -2.18 -6.86
N LEU A 56 14.72 -0.96 -6.80
CA LEU A 56 15.15 -0.31 -5.56
C LEU A 56 14.57 1.12 -5.55
N GLY A 57 13.68 1.40 -4.61
CA GLY A 57 12.89 2.64 -4.62
C GLY A 57 12.05 2.73 -5.90
N ASP A 58 12.10 3.89 -6.56
CA ASP A 58 11.34 4.17 -7.79
C ASP A 58 12.11 3.81 -9.08
N VAL A 59 13.18 3.00 -9.00
CA VAL A 59 13.99 2.61 -10.17
C VAL A 59 13.97 1.11 -10.39
N ARG A 60 13.63 0.67 -11.60
CA ARG A 60 13.80 -0.72 -12.04
C ARG A 60 15.25 -0.97 -12.44
N LEU A 61 15.86 -1.98 -11.83
CA LEU A 61 17.27 -2.36 -12.03
C LEU A 61 17.44 -3.45 -13.10
N VAL A 62 16.45 -4.35 -13.18
CA VAL A 62 16.40 -5.49 -14.10
C VAL A 62 14.95 -5.63 -14.57
N ALA A 63 14.72 -5.67 -15.88
CA ALA A 63 13.38 -5.83 -16.47
C ALA A 63 13.07 -7.25 -16.95
N GLY A 64 14.04 -8.16 -16.86
CA GLY A 64 13.90 -9.51 -17.37
C GLY A 64 14.86 -10.47 -16.70
N HIS A 65 14.37 -11.66 -16.41
CA HIS A 65 15.09 -12.73 -15.73
C HIS A 65 14.48 -14.06 -16.14
N GLY A 66 15.31 -15.02 -16.51
CA GLY A 66 14.88 -16.37 -16.83
C GLY A 66 15.97 -17.38 -16.49
N ILE A 67 15.56 -18.63 -16.30
CA ILE A 67 16.46 -19.73 -15.96
C ILE A 67 16.25 -20.88 -16.95
N THR A 68 17.34 -21.49 -17.42
CA THR A 68 17.31 -22.73 -18.21
C THR A 68 18.33 -23.72 -17.67
N VAL A 69 18.08 -25.01 -17.93
CA VAL A 69 19.01 -26.10 -17.62
C VAL A 69 19.19 -26.93 -18.89
N ASP A 70 20.44 -27.04 -19.36
CA ASP A 70 20.80 -27.62 -20.67
C ASP A 70 19.99 -27.00 -21.84
N GLY A 71 19.72 -25.70 -21.74
CA GLY A 71 18.95 -24.93 -22.72
C GLY A 71 17.43 -25.15 -22.65
N LEU A 72 16.94 -26.01 -21.76
CA LEU A 72 15.52 -26.26 -21.56
C LEU A 72 14.94 -25.35 -20.48
N VAL A 73 13.72 -24.85 -20.72
CA VAL A 73 12.94 -24.12 -19.72
C VAL A 73 12.40 -25.11 -18.70
N PRO A 74 12.66 -24.94 -17.39
CA PRO A 74 12.11 -25.80 -16.36
C PRO A 74 10.59 -25.79 -16.34
N GLU A 75 9.97 -26.95 -16.16
CA GLU A 75 8.51 -27.08 -16.16
C GLU A 75 7.96 -26.70 -14.77
N HIS A 76 7.35 -25.53 -14.65
CA HIS A 76 6.78 -25.05 -13.38
C HIS A 76 5.67 -25.97 -12.84
N VAL A 77 5.69 -26.20 -11.54
CA VAL A 77 4.70 -27.02 -10.80
C VAL A 77 4.05 -26.23 -9.67
N ALA A 78 4.82 -25.42 -8.94
CA ALA A 78 4.28 -24.68 -7.80
C ALA A 78 5.05 -23.40 -7.50
N THR A 79 4.32 -22.42 -7.00
CA THR A 79 4.86 -21.20 -6.39
C THR A 79 4.53 -21.27 -4.90
N VAL A 80 5.57 -21.22 -4.07
CA VAL A 80 5.48 -21.45 -2.63
C VAL A 80 5.94 -20.19 -1.91
N PRO A 81 5.01 -19.31 -1.50
CA PRO A 81 5.34 -18.14 -0.69
C PRO A 81 5.94 -18.58 0.64
N LEU A 82 7.10 -18.02 1.01
CA LEU A 82 7.75 -18.28 2.29
C LEU A 82 7.56 -17.12 3.28
N GLY A 83 7.24 -15.93 2.75
CA GLY A 83 6.94 -14.72 3.50
C GLY A 83 6.80 -13.53 2.55
N ALA A 84 6.84 -12.31 3.09
CA ALA A 84 6.76 -11.09 2.32
C ALA A 84 8.03 -10.86 1.49
N SER A 85 9.18 -11.31 1.98
CA SER A 85 10.48 -11.11 1.34
C SER A 85 11.03 -12.33 0.61
N ALA A 86 10.35 -13.48 0.65
CA ALA A 86 10.90 -14.72 0.10
C ALA A 86 9.83 -15.61 -0.56
N VAL A 87 10.18 -16.19 -1.70
CA VAL A 87 9.33 -17.11 -2.47
C VAL A 87 10.18 -18.20 -3.10
N ARG A 88 9.61 -19.40 -3.18
CA ARG A 88 10.22 -20.53 -3.88
C ARG A 88 9.39 -20.94 -5.10
N PHE A 89 10.04 -21.07 -6.23
CA PHE A 89 9.46 -21.59 -7.47
C PHE A 89 9.95 -23.02 -7.67
N GLU A 90 9.02 -23.94 -7.86
CA GLU A 90 9.28 -25.36 -7.95
C GLU A 90 8.97 -25.85 -9.35
N SER A 91 9.98 -26.44 -9.98
CA SER A 91 9.92 -26.89 -11.36
C SER A 91 10.53 -28.28 -11.53
N LEU A 92 10.16 -28.96 -12.61
CA LEU A 92 10.69 -30.26 -13.00
C LEU A 92 11.64 -30.12 -14.20
N LEU A 93 12.63 -31.01 -14.26
CA LEU A 93 13.61 -31.09 -15.35
C LEU A 93 13.47 -32.45 -16.05
N ARG A 94 12.26 -32.78 -16.52
CA ARG A 94 11.94 -34.13 -17.02
C ARG A 94 12.75 -34.59 -18.22
N GLY A 95 13.38 -33.66 -18.95
CA GLY A 95 14.35 -33.99 -19.99
C GLY A 95 15.63 -34.68 -19.49
N LEU A 96 15.90 -34.66 -18.18
CA LEU A 96 17.04 -35.31 -17.53
C LEU A 96 16.69 -36.66 -16.89
N ASP A 97 15.40 -36.98 -16.79
CA ASP A 97 14.88 -38.15 -16.10
C ASP A 97 15.23 -39.46 -16.83
N ASP A 98 15.18 -40.58 -16.10
CA ASP A 98 15.23 -41.90 -16.71
C ASP A 98 13.82 -42.27 -17.25
N ALA A 99 13.71 -43.37 -18.00
CA ALA A 99 12.41 -43.84 -18.48
C ALA A 99 11.51 -44.25 -17.30
N GLY A 100 10.48 -43.45 -17.00
CA GLY A 100 9.57 -43.67 -15.88
C GLY A 100 8.37 -42.73 -15.93
N ALA A 101 7.37 -42.99 -15.06
CA ALA A 101 6.19 -42.14 -14.94
C ALA A 101 6.37 -40.98 -13.95
N ASP A 102 7.20 -41.19 -12.92
CA ASP A 102 7.45 -40.21 -11.85
C ASP A 102 8.68 -39.35 -12.17
N PRO A 103 8.64 -38.02 -11.92
CA PRO A 103 9.80 -37.18 -12.17
C PRO A 103 11.01 -37.57 -11.32
N ASP A 104 12.20 -37.45 -11.89
CA ASP A 104 13.47 -37.83 -11.26
C ASP A 104 14.31 -36.63 -10.83
N VAL A 105 14.20 -35.51 -11.55
CA VAL A 105 15.00 -34.32 -11.33
C VAL A 105 14.12 -33.08 -11.15
N ARG A 106 14.38 -32.33 -10.07
CA ARG A 106 13.65 -31.13 -9.67
C ARG A 106 14.59 -29.93 -9.59
N LEU A 107 14.08 -28.76 -9.99
CA LEU A 107 14.69 -27.45 -9.73
C LEU A 107 13.84 -26.68 -8.70
N SER A 108 14.49 -26.26 -7.61
CA SER A 108 13.93 -25.33 -6.64
C SER A 108 14.66 -23.99 -6.75
N SER A 109 13.97 -22.95 -7.24
CA SER A 109 14.47 -21.58 -7.33
C SER A 109 13.95 -20.75 -6.16
N LEU A 110 14.83 -20.36 -5.25
CA LEU A 110 14.52 -19.49 -4.11
C LEU A 110 14.95 -18.06 -4.43
N ARG A 111 13.99 -17.13 -4.34
CA ARG A 111 14.21 -15.69 -4.41
C ARG A 111 14.02 -15.08 -3.04
N ASP A 112 15.05 -14.40 -2.54
CA ASP A 112 15.04 -13.65 -1.29
C ASP A 112 15.32 -12.16 -1.57
N VAL A 113 14.44 -11.27 -1.13
CA VAL A 113 14.60 -9.81 -1.26
C VAL A 113 15.14 -9.23 0.03
N THR A 114 16.18 -8.41 -0.07
CA THR A 114 16.78 -7.66 1.04
C THR A 114 16.53 -6.18 0.88
N THR A 115 16.86 -5.36 1.88
CA THR A 115 16.71 -3.89 1.80
C THR A 115 17.51 -3.23 0.66
N THR A 116 18.40 -3.97 -0.01
CA THR A 116 19.32 -3.45 -1.02
C THR A 116 19.28 -4.22 -2.34
N GLY A 117 18.45 -5.25 -2.49
CA GLY A 117 18.41 -6.03 -3.72
C GLY A 117 17.89 -7.45 -3.52
N VAL A 118 18.35 -8.39 -4.34
CA VAL A 118 17.78 -9.75 -4.45
C VAL A 118 18.87 -10.81 -4.49
N HIS A 119 18.60 -11.93 -3.83
CA HIS A 119 19.38 -13.15 -3.89
C HIS A 119 18.56 -14.24 -4.60
N GLU A 120 19.15 -14.88 -5.60
CA GLU A 120 18.56 -16.01 -6.33
C GLU A 120 19.39 -17.27 -6.08
N ARG A 121 18.74 -18.36 -5.69
CA ARG A 121 19.38 -19.67 -5.47
C ARG A 121 18.61 -20.75 -6.23
N HIS A 122 19.32 -21.45 -7.10
CA HIS A 122 18.77 -22.51 -7.94
C HIS A 122 19.36 -23.84 -7.48
N THR A 123 18.53 -24.67 -6.84
CA THR A 123 18.94 -25.98 -6.32
C THR A 123 18.37 -27.08 -7.19
N ILE A 124 19.26 -27.85 -7.83
CA ILE A 124 18.86 -29.04 -8.59
C ILE A 124 19.02 -30.25 -7.68
N THR A 125 17.96 -31.04 -7.52
CA THR A 125 17.96 -32.29 -6.76
C THR A 125 17.58 -33.44 -7.67
N SER A 126 18.34 -34.52 -7.61
CA SER A 126 18.12 -35.71 -8.44
C SER A 126 17.97 -36.95 -7.56
N ARG A 127 17.01 -37.83 -7.87
CA ARG A 127 16.90 -39.18 -7.27
C ARG A 127 17.62 -40.25 -8.09
N LEU A 128 18.21 -39.88 -9.23
CA LEU A 128 18.87 -40.81 -10.15
C LEU A 128 20.08 -41.47 -9.50
N GLY A 129 20.34 -42.73 -9.88
CA GLY A 129 21.51 -43.50 -9.42
C GLY A 129 22.84 -43.10 -10.08
N ARG A 130 22.84 -42.06 -10.91
CA ARG A 130 24.00 -41.57 -11.67
C ARG A 130 24.20 -40.08 -11.43
N GLU A 131 25.44 -39.63 -11.58
CA GLU A 131 25.80 -38.22 -11.59
C GLU A 131 25.25 -37.53 -12.86
N LEU A 132 24.86 -36.27 -12.73
CA LEU A 132 24.48 -35.41 -13.85
C LEU A 132 25.46 -34.25 -13.95
N THR A 133 25.94 -33.96 -15.15
CA THR A 133 26.62 -32.70 -15.44
C THR A 133 25.71 -31.87 -16.32
N VAL A 134 25.28 -30.73 -15.80
CA VAL A 134 24.30 -29.85 -16.46
C VAL A 134 24.83 -28.43 -16.57
N THR A 135 24.39 -27.71 -17.59
CA THR A 135 24.63 -26.28 -17.74
C THR A 135 23.40 -25.53 -17.27
N VAL A 136 23.53 -24.79 -16.16
CA VAL A 136 22.48 -23.87 -15.70
C VAL A 136 22.79 -22.50 -16.29
N ALA A 137 21.81 -21.86 -16.93
CA ALA A 137 21.96 -20.52 -17.48
C ALA A 137 20.87 -19.59 -16.97
N ALA A 138 21.26 -18.46 -16.39
CA ALA A 138 20.37 -17.37 -16.03
C ALA A 138 20.53 -16.22 -17.03
N THR A 139 19.43 -15.71 -17.55
CA THR A 139 19.41 -14.47 -18.33
C THR A 139 18.98 -13.31 -17.44
N LEU A 140 19.54 -12.12 -17.69
CA LEU A 140 19.17 -10.88 -17.01
C LEU A 140 19.11 -9.76 -18.06
N ARG A 141 18.10 -8.90 -17.98
CA ARG A 141 18.02 -7.69 -18.81
C ARG A 141 18.14 -6.45 -17.92
N PRO A 142 19.35 -5.87 -17.77
CA PRO A 142 19.55 -4.61 -17.08
C PRO A 142 18.60 -3.52 -17.60
N ASP A 143 18.08 -2.72 -16.68
CA ASP A 143 17.07 -1.70 -16.95
C ASP A 143 17.32 -0.47 -16.06
N ALA A 144 16.77 0.68 -16.46
CA ALA A 144 16.86 1.94 -15.72
C ALA A 144 15.54 2.72 -15.75
N SER A 145 14.40 2.03 -15.86
CA SER A 145 13.10 2.72 -15.96
C SER A 145 12.68 3.28 -14.60
N ALA A 146 12.21 4.53 -14.61
CA ALA A 146 11.53 5.12 -13.47
C ALA A 146 10.14 4.48 -13.28
N MET A 147 9.66 4.47 -12.03
CA MET A 147 8.42 3.80 -11.63
C MET A 147 7.18 4.41 -12.30
N ASP A 148 7.16 5.73 -12.52
CA ASP A 148 6.09 6.44 -13.24
C ASP A 148 5.98 5.98 -14.70
N HIS A 149 7.09 5.75 -15.39
CA HIS A 149 7.12 5.16 -16.74
C HIS A 149 6.57 3.73 -16.74
N VAL A 150 6.97 2.90 -15.76
CA VAL A 150 6.45 1.54 -15.61
C VAL A 150 4.94 1.56 -15.32
N LYS A 151 4.49 2.47 -14.44
CA LYS A 151 3.08 2.68 -14.11
C LYS A 151 2.28 3.14 -15.34
N ALA A 152 2.85 3.95 -16.22
CA ALA A 152 2.23 4.37 -17.47
C ALA A 152 2.24 3.30 -18.57
N GLY A 153 2.77 2.09 -18.31
CA GLY A 153 2.86 1.04 -19.32
C GLY A 153 3.89 1.31 -20.41
N ILE A 154 4.85 2.21 -20.15
CA ILE A 154 5.89 2.61 -21.10
C ILE A 154 7.04 1.60 -20.99
N ALA A 155 7.50 1.11 -22.16
CA ALA A 155 8.65 0.22 -22.21
C ALA A 155 9.92 0.95 -21.77
N GLY A 156 10.75 0.26 -21.00
CA GLY A 156 12.01 0.78 -20.50
C GLY A 156 13.09 0.91 -21.57
N GLU A 157 14.03 1.82 -21.34
CA GLU A 157 15.26 1.86 -22.14
C GLU A 157 16.29 0.84 -21.61
N PRO A 158 16.89 0.02 -22.49
CA PRO A 158 17.90 -0.94 -22.07
C PRO A 158 19.19 -0.23 -21.65
N VAL A 159 19.78 -0.68 -20.53
CA VAL A 159 21.10 -0.20 -20.10
C VAL A 159 22.17 -0.75 -21.03
N ARG A 160 22.95 0.14 -21.66
CA ARG A 160 23.98 -0.22 -22.65
C ARG A 160 25.38 -0.35 -22.04
N ASP A 161 25.64 0.37 -20.96
CA ASP A 161 26.96 0.46 -20.33
C ASP A 161 27.07 -0.49 -19.13
N VAL A 162 27.23 -1.79 -19.42
CA VAL A 162 27.52 -2.81 -18.40
C VAL A 162 29.02 -3.06 -18.35
N THR A 163 29.59 -2.99 -17.15
CA THR A 163 31.00 -3.31 -16.89
C THR A 163 31.12 -4.75 -16.39
N LEU A 164 31.96 -5.57 -17.04
CA LEU A 164 32.27 -6.93 -16.58
C LEU A 164 33.59 -6.93 -15.81
N ALA A 165 33.64 -7.63 -14.67
CA ALA A 165 34.88 -7.85 -13.95
C ALA A 165 35.83 -8.76 -14.73
N VAL A 166 37.14 -8.57 -14.52
CA VAL A 166 38.20 -9.34 -15.21
C VAL A 166 38.09 -10.85 -14.93
N ASP A 167 37.63 -11.21 -13.74
CA ASP A 167 37.41 -12.61 -13.34
C ASP A 167 36.19 -13.27 -14.02
N GLY A 168 35.35 -12.49 -14.72
CA GLY A 168 34.16 -12.98 -15.42
C GLY A 168 33.07 -13.49 -14.49
N THR A 169 33.09 -13.16 -13.19
CA THR A 169 32.09 -13.61 -12.19
C THR A 169 31.27 -12.46 -11.60
N ARG A 170 31.53 -11.23 -12.05
CA ARG A 170 30.81 -10.04 -11.61
C ARG A 170 30.50 -9.12 -12.77
N ALA A 171 29.39 -8.41 -12.65
CA ALA A 171 29.00 -7.33 -13.55
C ALA A 171 28.47 -6.14 -12.75
N SER A 172 28.60 -4.94 -13.27
CA SER A 172 28.01 -3.75 -12.66
C SER A 172 27.49 -2.76 -13.72
N TRP A 173 26.47 -2.01 -13.36
CA TRP A 173 25.89 -0.97 -14.21
C TRP A 173 25.26 0.14 -13.37
N ARG A 174 24.83 1.21 -14.03
CA ARG A 174 24.11 2.33 -13.42
C ARG A 174 22.70 2.43 -13.99
N ALA A 175 21.73 2.67 -13.12
CA ALA A 175 20.31 2.82 -13.46
C ALA A 175 19.76 4.06 -12.74
N GLU A 176 19.51 5.17 -13.46
CA GLU A 176 18.95 6.42 -12.88
C GLU A 176 19.59 6.85 -11.54
N GLY A 177 20.92 6.86 -11.48
CA GLY A 177 21.64 7.22 -10.25
C GLY A 177 22.02 6.04 -9.36
N VAL A 178 21.27 4.94 -9.44
CA VAL A 178 21.48 3.71 -8.66
C VAL A 178 22.66 2.92 -9.22
N LEU A 179 23.57 2.53 -8.34
CA LEU A 179 24.69 1.66 -8.66
C LEU A 179 24.27 0.21 -8.39
N VAL A 180 24.43 -0.65 -9.40
CA VAL A 180 24.01 -2.06 -9.32
C VAL A 180 25.22 -2.96 -9.52
N ASP A 181 25.39 -3.91 -8.59
CA ASP A 181 26.43 -4.93 -8.59
C ASP A 181 25.79 -6.33 -8.64
N LEU A 182 26.28 -7.16 -9.56
CA LEU A 182 25.91 -8.56 -9.73
C LEU A 182 27.10 -9.46 -9.37
N GLU A 183 26.91 -10.40 -8.45
CA GLU A 183 27.85 -11.47 -8.13
C GLU A 183 27.23 -12.84 -8.45
N THR A 184 27.92 -13.66 -9.23
CA THR A 184 27.35 -14.91 -9.80
C THR A 184 27.70 -16.17 -9.02
N ARG A 185 28.30 -16.05 -7.83
CA ARG A 185 28.72 -17.19 -6.98
C ARG A 185 29.47 -18.28 -7.76
N GLY A 186 30.39 -17.86 -8.63
CA GLY A 186 31.22 -18.76 -9.45
C GLY A 186 30.70 -19.06 -10.86
N GLY A 187 29.57 -18.45 -11.28
CA GLY A 187 29.09 -18.54 -12.66
C GLY A 187 29.84 -17.58 -13.59
N ALA A 188 30.03 -17.96 -14.85
CA ALA A 188 30.63 -17.09 -15.85
C ALA A 188 29.56 -16.11 -16.38
N VAL A 189 29.79 -14.80 -16.25
CA VAL A 189 28.91 -13.75 -16.81
C VAL A 189 29.47 -13.20 -18.10
N ARG A 190 28.59 -13.07 -19.10
CA ARG A 190 28.88 -12.44 -20.39
C ARG A 190 27.77 -11.47 -20.79
N ALA A 191 28.18 -10.37 -21.40
CA ALA A 191 27.26 -9.43 -22.03
C ALA A 191 26.87 -9.92 -23.44
N THR A 192 25.61 -9.72 -23.79
CA THR A 192 25.01 -10.02 -25.10
C THR A 192 24.16 -8.84 -25.55
N PRO A 193 23.76 -8.76 -26.82
CA PRO A 193 22.83 -7.73 -27.27
C PRO A 193 21.47 -7.73 -26.55
N ALA A 194 21.07 -8.87 -25.96
CA ALA A 194 19.80 -9.04 -25.26
C ALA A 194 19.88 -8.79 -23.75
N GLY A 195 21.08 -8.54 -23.20
CA GLY A 195 21.34 -8.42 -21.77
C GLY A 195 22.52 -9.28 -21.32
N LEU A 196 22.51 -9.72 -20.06
CA LEU A 196 23.54 -10.57 -19.47
C LEU A 196 23.10 -12.04 -19.47
N VAL A 197 24.07 -12.93 -19.65
CA VAL A 197 23.90 -14.37 -19.45
C VAL A 197 24.93 -14.81 -18.41
N VAL A 198 24.46 -15.52 -17.39
CA VAL A 198 25.28 -16.15 -16.37
C VAL A 198 25.18 -17.66 -16.53
N GLU A 199 26.31 -18.34 -16.66
CA GLU A 199 26.37 -19.78 -16.91
C GLU A 199 27.15 -20.50 -15.81
N TRP A 200 26.60 -21.59 -15.29
CA TRP A 200 27.27 -22.51 -14.37
C TRP A 200 27.29 -23.92 -14.98
N VAL A 201 28.46 -24.57 -14.92
CA VAL A 201 28.54 -26.02 -15.13
C VAL A 201 28.42 -26.68 -13.76
N ALA A 202 27.28 -27.31 -13.50
CA ALA A 202 26.95 -27.90 -12.21
C ALA A 202 26.99 -29.42 -12.29
N VAL A 203 27.62 -30.04 -11.30
CA VAL A 203 27.65 -31.49 -11.12
C VAL A 203 26.66 -31.85 -10.00
N VAL A 204 25.58 -32.54 -10.36
CA VAL A 204 24.60 -33.09 -9.42
C VAL A 204 25.04 -34.51 -9.06
N PRO A 205 25.47 -34.78 -7.82
CA PRO A 205 25.85 -36.14 -7.43
C PRO A 205 24.69 -37.13 -7.59
N ALA A 206 25.00 -38.41 -7.76
CA ALA A 206 23.99 -39.47 -7.73
C ALA A 206 23.18 -39.39 -6.42
N ARG A 207 21.85 -39.32 -6.53
CA ARG A 207 20.92 -39.12 -5.40
C ARG A 207 21.22 -37.88 -4.55
N GLY A 208 21.85 -36.87 -5.14
CA GLY A 208 22.31 -35.65 -4.47
C GLY A 208 21.64 -34.39 -4.99
N SER A 209 22.19 -33.26 -4.52
CA SER A 209 21.80 -31.94 -4.96
C SER A 209 23.00 -31.02 -5.15
N VAL A 210 22.80 -29.96 -5.92
CA VAL A 210 23.77 -28.88 -6.13
C VAL A 210 23.02 -27.55 -6.19
N THR A 211 23.62 -26.49 -5.68
CA THR A 211 23.04 -25.14 -5.69
C THR A 211 23.98 -24.18 -6.40
N VAL A 212 23.41 -23.43 -7.34
CA VAL A 212 24.04 -22.26 -7.98
C VAL A 212 23.20 -21.03 -7.70
N GLY A 213 23.68 -19.84 -8.03
CA GLY A 213 22.89 -18.64 -7.80
C GLY A 213 23.63 -17.34 -8.03
N LEU A 214 22.89 -16.25 -7.95
CA LEU A 214 23.41 -14.91 -8.13
C LEU A 214 22.88 -13.97 -7.05
N ASP A 215 23.62 -12.89 -6.81
CA ASP A 215 23.26 -11.81 -5.90
C ASP A 215 23.27 -10.49 -6.67
N LEU A 216 22.13 -9.80 -6.65
CA LEU A 216 21.99 -8.45 -7.16
C LEU A 216 21.90 -7.50 -5.97
N VAL A 217 22.89 -6.63 -5.82
CA VAL A 217 22.94 -5.63 -4.75
C VAL A 217 23.00 -4.25 -5.39
N ALA A 218 22.21 -3.32 -4.85
CA ALA A 218 22.14 -1.98 -5.36
C ALA A 218 22.27 -0.94 -4.24
N THR A 219 22.87 0.20 -4.60
CA THR A 219 23.03 1.36 -3.73
C THR A 219 22.49 2.59 -4.44
N ALA A 220 21.58 3.30 -3.79
CA ALA A 220 21.03 4.58 -4.26
C ALA A 220 21.63 5.73 -3.42
N PRO A 221 22.67 6.44 -3.90
CA PRO A 221 23.34 7.49 -3.12
C PRO A 221 22.42 8.65 -2.75
N ASP A 222 21.47 8.96 -3.63
CA ASP A 222 20.55 10.10 -3.52
C ASP A 222 19.20 9.71 -2.86
N ALA A 223 19.09 8.51 -2.29
CA ALA A 223 17.86 8.04 -1.67
C ALA A 223 17.44 8.95 -0.50
N VAL A 224 16.13 9.19 -0.39
CA VAL A 224 15.52 9.94 0.73
C VAL A 224 15.04 9.02 1.87
N VAL A 225 14.89 7.72 1.57
CA VAL A 225 14.48 6.67 2.50
C VAL A 225 15.44 5.48 2.48
N ARG A 226 15.45 4.70 3.57
CA ARG A 226 16.27 3.49 3.73
C ARG A 226 15.45 2.35 4.33
N GLY A 227 15.86 1.13 4.03
CA GLY A 227 15.21 -0.07 4.55
C GLY A 227 15.64 -0.42 5.97
N VAL A 228 14.70 -0.89 6.78
CA VAL A 228 14.95 -1.29 8.18
C VAL A 228 15.33 -2.76 8.26
N ARG A 229 16.54 -3.03 8.77
CA ARG A 229 17.08 -4.40 8.90
C ARG A 229 16.76 -5.07 10.24
N THR A 230 16.51 -4.29 11.29
CA THR A 230 16.13 -4.83 12.60
C THR A 230 14.78 -5.54 12.50
N PRO A 231 14.58 -6.70 13.14
CA PRO A 231 13.28 -7.39 13.13
C PRO A 231 12.20 -6.54 13.82
N LEU A 232 10.93 -6.76 13.44
CA LEU A 232 9.79 -6.21 14.18
C LEU A 232 9.33 -7.26 15.18
N HIS A 233 9.11 -6.85 16.42
CA HIS A 233 8.55 -7.69 17.46
C HIS A 233 7.14 -7.20 17.77
N TRP A 234 6.15 -8.01 17.43
CA TRP A 234 4.75 -7.75 17.71
C TRP A 234 4.40 -8.21 19.11
N ALA A 235 3.53 -7.47 19.81
CA ALA A 235 2.83 -8.02 20.96
C ALA A 235 1.91 -9.19 20.56
N ASP A 236 1.58 -10.03 21.53
CA ASP A 236 0.64 -11.13 21.32
C ASP A 236 -0.76 -10.59 20.97
N LEU A 237 -1.50 -11.36 20.17
CA LEU A 237 -2.93 -11.10 19.95
C LEU A 237 -3.67 -11.59 21.19
N ASP A 238 -3.99 -10.68 22.11
CA ASP A 238 -4.78 -10.97 23.30
C ASP A 238 -6.08 -10.15 23.31
N PRO A 239 -7.25 -10.80 23.16
CA PRO A 239 -7.45 -12.24 22.96
C PRO A 239 -7.10 -12.69 21.53
N ALA A 240 -6.74 -13.96 21.39
CA ALA A 240 -6.44 -14.56 20.09
C ALA A 240 -7.66 -14.49 19.13
N PRO A 241 -7.44 -14.36 17.80
CA PRO A 241 -8.52 -14.34 16.83
C PRO A 241 -9.42 -15.59 16.93
N ARG A 242 -10.74 -15.38 16.95
CA ARG A 242 -11.73 -16.48 16.99
C ARG A 242 -12.05 -17.07 15.62
N ASP A 243 -11.76 -16.34 14.54
CA ASP A 243 -11.97 -16.77 13.15
C ASP A 243 -10.60 -17.09 12.50
N ASP A 244 -10.51 -18.25 11.89
CA ASP A 244 -9.30 -18.76 11.22
C ASP A 244 -8.90 -17.94 9.98
N ARG A 245 -9.88 -17.34 9.27
CA ARG A 245 -9.62 -16.39 8.18
C ARG A 245 -8.98 -15.11 8.72
N LEU A 246 -9.44 -14.62 9.86
CA LEU A 246 -8.87 -13.45 10.53
C LEU A 246 -7.45 -13.75 11.03
N ALA A 247 -7.22 -14.92 11.64
CA ALA A 247 -5.89 -15.33 12.08
C ALA A 247 -4.88 -15.32 10.93
N ARG A 248 -5.21 -15.98 9.80
CA ARG A 248 -4.35 -15.98 8.60
C ARG A 248 -4.14 -14.60 8.00
N TRP A 249 -5.18 -13.75 8.02
CA TRP A 249 -5.06 -12.38 7.53
C TRP A 249 -4.12 -11.54 8.40
N VAL A 250 -4.26 -11.60 9.73
CA VAL A 250 -3.36 -10.90 10.64
C VAL A 250 -1.92 -11.42 10.51
N ASP A 251 -1.71 -12.73 10.38
CA ASP A 251 -0.37 -13.30 10.20
C ASP A 251 0.29 -12.81 8.91
N ARG A 252 -0.46 -12.81 7.79
CA ARG A 252 0.03 -12.26 6.52
C ARG A 252 0.31 -10.76 6.62
N ALA A 253 -0.59 -10.00 7.24
CA ALA A 253 -0.44 -8.57 7.43
C ALA A 253 0.80 -8.20 8.26
N ARG A 254 1.09 -8.95 9.33
CA ARG A 254 2.28 -8.74 10.18
C ARG A 254 3.59 -8.92 9.42
N ASP A 255 3.64 -9.93 8.55
CA ASP A 255 4.79 -10.21 7.67
C ASP A 255 4.96 -9.10 6.61
N ASP A 256 3.87 -8.68 5.97
CA ASP A 256 3.87 -7.59 4.99
C ASP A 256 4.28 -6.24 5.62
N LEU A 257 3.67 -5.87 6.76
CA LEU A 257 4.02 -4.65 7.51
C LEU A 257 5.48 -4.66 7.96
N ALA A 258 5.99 -5.80 8.44
CA ALA A 258 7.40 -5.93 8.78
C ALA A 258 8.28 -5.65 7.56
N ALA A 259 7.88 -6.13 6.38
CA ALA A 259 8.61 -5.94 5.12
C ALA A 259 8.53 -4.50 4.55
N LEU A 260 7.46 -3.76 4.85
CA LEU A 260 7.21 -2.38 4.41
C LEU A 260 7.93 -1.29 5.25
N ARG A 261 8.67 -1.65 6.30
CA ARG A 261 9.33 -0.67 7.18
C ARG A 261 10.48 0.09 6.51
N LEU A 262 10.43 1.42 6.61
CA LEU A 262 11.41 2.38 6.13
C LEU A 262 11.82 3.35 7.26
N THR A 263 12.94 4.03 7.05
CA THR A 263 13.33 5.25 7.77
C THR A 263 13.69 6.32 6.76
N THR A 264 13.78 7.59 7.16
CA THR A 264 14.42 8.61 6.33
C THR A 264 15.95 8.45 6.41
N THR A 265 16.69 9.08 5.50
CA THR A 265 18.15 9.15 5.61
C THR A 265 18.65 10.03 6.74
N THR A 266 17.84 11.00 7.17
CA THR A 266 18.16 11.96 8.22
C THR A 266 17.78 11.48 9.61
N SER A 267 16.79 10.58 9.73
CA SER A 267 16.31 10.01 10.99
C SER A 267 16.30 8.47 10.92
N PRO A 268 17.46 7.80 10.96
CA PRO A 268 17.58 6.35 10.76
C PRO A 268 17.00 5.51 11.91
N ASP A 269 16.74 6.12 13.07
CA ASP A 269 16.16 5.44 14.23
C ASP A 269 14.62 5.53 14.27
N ASP A 270 14.03 6.37 13.42
CA ASP A 270 12.58 6.59 13.38
C ASP A 270 11.94 5.82 12.23
N VAL A 271 11.30 4.73 12.60
CA VAL A 271 10.70 3.78 11.66
C VAL A 271 9.25 4.16 11.35
N PHE A 272 8.89 4.11 10.07
CA PHE A 272 7.52 4.22 9.56
C PHE A 272 7.25 3.13 8.51
N TYR A 273 6.00 2.99 8.07
CA TYR A 273 5.64 2.09 6.97
C TYR A 273 5.65 2.84 5.63
N ALA A 274 6.26 2.26 4.59
CA ALA A 274 6.01 2.68 3.22
C ALA A 274 4.52 2.52 2.89
N ALA A 275 3.95 3.39 2.05
CA ALA A 275 2.52 3.31 1.72
C ALA A 275 2.18 1.98 1.03
N GLY A 276 2.88 1.61 -0.04
CA GLY A 276 2.79 0.26 -0.59
C GLY A 276 3.48 0.03 -1.92
N ALA A 277 3.57 -1.25 -2.27
CA ALA A 277 4.27 -1.70 -3.46
C ALA A 277 3.29 -1.98 -4.62
N PRO A 278 3.59 -1.56 -5.87
CA PRO A 278 4.86 -0.98 -6.29
C PRO A 278 4.88 0.56 -6.35
N TRP A 279 3.73 1.22 -6.37
CA TRP A 279 3.60 2.62 -6.81
C TRP A 279 4.00 3.66 -5.77
N PHE A 280 3.85 3.32 -4.49
CA PHE A 280 3.89 4.27 -3.37
C PHE A 280 4.93 3.82 -2.33
N PHE A 281 6.10 3.38 -2.80
CA PHE A 281 7.08 2.70 -1.98
C PHE A 281 8.03 3.65 -1.22
N THR A 282 7.43 4.67 -0.59
CA THR A 282 8.09 5.75 0.15
C THR A 282 7.19 6.25 1.29
N LEU A 283 7.59 7.32 1.98
CA LEU A 283 6.82 7.95 3.04
C LEU A 283 5.63 8.74 2.48
N PHE A 284 4.42 8.30 2.81
CA PHE A 284 3.18 9.08 2.68
C PHE A 284 2.66 9.37 4.09
N GLY A 285 2.39 10.64 4.39
CA GLY A 285 1.97 11.09 5.71
C GLY A 285 0.70 10.39 6.18
N ARG A 286 -0.38 10.54 5.41
CA ARG A 286 -1.69 9.95 5.71
C ARG A 286 -1.66 8.43 5.85
N ASP A 287 -1.08 7.72 4.89
CA ASP A 287 -0.99 6.26 4.90
C ASP A 287 -0.23 5.76 6.13
N SER A 288 0.90 6.41 6.44
CA SER A 288 1.71 6.07 7.61
C SER A 288 0.96 6.32 8.90
N LEU A 289 0.20 7.42 8.99
CA LEU A 289 -0.61 7.76 10.15
C LEU A 289 -1.69 6.71 10.41
N TRP A 290 -2.46 6.31 9.38
CA TRP A 290 -3.49 5.29 9.52
C TRP A 290 -2.91 3.91 9.82
N ALA A 291 -1.86 3.49 9.12
CA ALA A 291 -1.22 2.20 9.36
C ALA A 291 -0.63 2.12 10.78
N ALA A 292 0.00 3.19 11.27
CA ALA A 292 0.47 3.29 12.65
C ALA A 292 -0.70 3.27 13.64
N ARG A 293 -1.77 4.04 13.39
CA ARG A 293 -2.95 4.12 14.26
C ARG A 293 -3.63 2.76 14.43
N PHE A 294 -3.76 1.99 13.34
CA PHE A 294 -4.32 0.64 13.36
C PHE A 294 -3.44 -0.39 14.09
N THR A 295 -2.13 -0.19 14.12
CA THR A 295 -1.18 -1.14 14.71
C THR A 295 -0.85 -0.87 16.18
N LEU A 296 -1.32 0.25 16.76
CA LEU A 296 -1.13 0.62 18.17
C LEU A 296 -1.39 -0.52 19.19
N PRO A 297 -2.42 -1.39 19.02
CA PRO A 297 -2.62 -2.49 19.95
C PRO A 297 -1.47 -3.50 20.02
N LEU A 298 -0.60 -3.54 19.00
CA LEU A 298 0.45 -4.55 18.83
C LEU A 298 1.86 -3.96 18.82
N ASP A 299 2.02 -2.70 18.43
CA ASP A 299 3.30 -2.00 18.38
C ASP A 299 3.11 -0.49 18.53
N LEU A 300 3.90 0.12 19.42
CA LEU A 300 3.97 1.57 19.60
C LEU A 300 5.19 2.19 18.91
N THR A 301 6.19 1.37 18.53
CA THR A 301 7.48 1.88 18.06
C THR A 301 7.36 2.55 16.70
N VAL A 302 6.55 1.99 15.78
CA VAL A 302 6.29 2.60 14.47
C VAL A 302 5.43 3.85 14.58
N ALA A 303 4.47 3.91 15.51
CA ALA A 303 3.72 5.14 15.77
C ALA A 303 4.64 6.27 16.26
N ALA A 304 5.54 5.97 17.21
CA ALA A 304 6.50 6.93 17.73
C ALA A 304 7.45 7.46 16.63
N GLY A 305 7.99 6.57 15.80
CA GLY A 305 8.84 6.94 14.67
C GLY A 305 8.10 7.77 13.61
N THR A 306 6.88 7.36 13.25
CA THR A 306 6.03 8.09 12.30
C THR A 306 5.73 9.51 12.79
N LEU A 307 5.35 9.66 14.07
CA LEU A 307 5.08 10.97 14.67
C LEU A 307 6.29 11.90 14.61
N ARG A 308 7.49 11.42 14.97
CA ARG A 308 8.73 12.19 14.96
C ARG A 308 9.20 12.56 13.56
N VAL A 309 9.14 11.64 12.61
CA VAL A 309 9.52 11.90 11.21
C VAL A 309 8.61 12.96 10.60
N LEU A 310 7.29 12.83 10.78
CA LEU A 310 6.34 13.81 10.23
C LEU A 310 6.43 15.17 10.94
N ALA A 311 6.68 15.20 12.25
CA ALA A 311 6.95 16.43 12.98
C ALA A 311 8.21 17.15 12.49
N GLY A 312 9.28 16.40 12.18
CA GLY A 312 10.52 16.95 11.61
C GLY A 312 10.37 17.50 10.19
N LEU A 313 9.31 17.11 9.48
CA LEU A 313 8.92 17.59 8.16
C LEU A 313 7.69 18.51 8.19
N GLN A 314 7.27 18.99 9.38
CA GLN A 314 6.12 19.87 9.50
C GLN A 314 6.40 21.21 8.80
N GLY A 315 5.41 21.71 8.05
CA GLY A 315 5.51 22.96 7.32
C GLY A 315 5.78 24.14 8.24
N THR A 316 6.61 25.08 7.78
CA THR A 316 7.00 26.29 8.54
C THR A 316 6.78 27.57 7.75
N ARG A 317 6.42 27.45 6.47
CA ARG A 317 6.28 28.57 5.52
C ARG A 317 5.01 28.40 4.72
N HIS A 318 4.62 29.47 4.04
CA HIS A 318 3.60 29.43 2.99
C HIS A 318 4.31 29.31 1.64
N VAL A 319 4.19 28.14 1.00
CA VAL A 319 4.81 27.87 -0.30
C VAL A 319 3.77 27.17 -1.20
N PRO A 320 3.07 27.91 -2.08
CA PRO A 320 2.04 27.34 -2.94
C PRO A 320 2.53 26.14 -3.78
N GLU A 321 3.76 26.20 -4.29
CA GLU A 321 4.34 25.17 -5.16
C GLU A 321 4.43 23.79 -4.50
N THR A 322 4.63 23.74 -3.19
CA THR A 322 4.65 22.50 -2.40
C THR A 322 3.38 22.31 -1.58
N ALA A 323 2.41 23.22 -1.68
CA ALA A 323 1.25 23.35 -0.80
C ALA A 323 1.62 23.45 0.70
N GLU A 324 2.84 23.90 1.02
CA GLU A 324 3.32 24.04 2.40
C GLU A 324 2.59 25.20 3.08
N GLN A 325 2.13 24.94 4.31
CA GLN A 325 1.59 25.94 5.22
C GLN A 325 2.17 25.70 6.62
N PRO A 326 2.35 26.74 7.46
CA PRO A 326 2.85 26.58 8.81
C PRO A 326 1.99 25.63 9.64
N GLY A 327 2.62 24.63 10.25
CA GLY A 327 1.94 23.61 11.07
C GLY A 327 1.37 22.41 10.29
N LYS A 328 1.33 22.48 8.95
CA LYS A 328 0.78 21.40 8.10
C LYS A 328 1.70 20.19 8.07
N ILE A 329 1.13 18.99 8.12
CA ILE A 329 1.86 17.73 7.91
C ILE A 329 1.87 17.39 6.42
N MET A 330 3.00 16.90 5.92
CA MET A 330 3.21 16.63 4.50
C MET A 330 2.41 15.43 3.98
N HIS A 331 2.13 15.44 2.67
CA HIS A 331 1.46 14.37 1.93
C HIS A 331 2.43 13.24 1.59
N GLU A 332 3.49 13.52 0.82
CA GLU A 332 4.48 12.52 0.43
C GLU A 332 5.91 13.08 0.32
N LEU A 333 6.89 12.19 0.46
CA LEU A 333 8.31 12.44 0.25
C LEU A 333 8.86 11.48 -0.82
N ARG A 334 9.40 12.02 -1.91
CA ARG A 334 10.06 11.31 -3.00
C ARG A 334 11.46 11.83 -3.25
N GLN A 335 12.25 11.05 -3.98
CA GLN A 335 13.60 11.45 -4.39
C GLN A 335 13.57 12.51 -5.50
N GLN A 336 12.57 12.43 -6.39
CA GLN A 336 12.44 13.28 -7.57
C GLN A 336 10.99 13.75 -7.70
N THR A 337 10.78 14.79 -8.51
CA THR A 337 9.45 15.27 -8.89
C THR A 337 8.69 14.13 -9.57
N LEU A 338 7.48 13.85 -9.09
CA LEU A 338 6.58 12.90 -9.73
C LEU A 338 5.82 13.64 -10.84
N THR A 339 5.86 13.13 -12.06
CA THR A 339 5.01 13.61 -13.16
C THR A 339 4.07 12.48 -13.55
N ILE A 340 2.79 12.77 -13.76
CA ILE A 340 1.82 11.79 -14.24
C ILE A 340 1.50 12.14 -15.70
N PRO A 341 2.10 11.42 -16.69
CA PRO A 341 1.88 11.70 -18.10
C PRO A 341 0.40 11.57 -18.46
N GLY A 342 -0.17 12.60 -19.12
CA GLY A 342 -1.56 12.60 -19.58
C GLY A 342 -2.57 13.22 -18.60
N GLU A 343 -2.21 13.39 -17.33
CA GLU A 343 -3.10 14.00 -16.31
C GLU A 343 -2.73 15.45 -15.98
N GLY A 344 -1.55 15.92 -16.41
CA GLY A 344 -1.09 17.29 -16.13
C GLY A 344 -0.67 17.54 -14.68
N VAL A 345 -0.57 16.47 -13.88
CA VAL A 345 -0.15 16.52 -12.47
C VAL A 345 1.37 16.44 -12.35
N SER A 346 1.96 17.35 -11.57
CA SER A 346 3.38 17.42 -11.25
C SER A 346 3.57 17.73 -9.76
N LEU A 347 4.06 16.76 -8.99
CA LEU A 347 4.22 16.88 -7.55
C LEU A 347 5.70 17.04 -7.17
N PRO A 348 6.07 18.06 -6.38
CA PRO A 348 7.45 18.25 -5.95
C PRO A 348 7.91 17.10 -5.01
N PRO A 349 9.23 16.90 -4.86
CA PRO A 349 9.78 15.81 -4.03
C PRO A 349 9.30 15.81 -2.57
N LEU A 350 9.00 16.98 -2.00
CA LEU A 350 8.32 17.10 -0.71
C LEU A 350 7.03 17.89 -0.95
N TYR A 351 5.90 17.21 -0.86
CA TYR A 351 4.60 17.76 -1.19
C TYR A 351 3.66 17.70 0.02
N TYR A 352 2.86 18.76 0.21
CA TYR A 352 1.94 18.95 1.34
C TYR A 352 0.47 19.03 0.91
N GLY A 353 0.12 18.56 -0.30
CA GLY A 353 -1.27 18.53 -0.79
C GLY A 353 -2.13 17.47 -0.11
N THR A 354 -2.30 17.59 1.21
CA THR A 354 -3.16 16.77 2.07
C THR A 354 -3.89 17.69 3.03
N VAL A 355 -5.21 17.53 3.16
CA VAL A 355 -6.01 18.31 4.13
C VAL A 355 -6.25 17.56 5.44
N ASP A 356 -6.11 16.23 5.43
CA ASP A 356 -6.44 15.33 6.54
C ASP A 356 -5.23 14.95 7.41
N ALA A 357 -4.01 14.89 6.85
CA ALA A 357 -2.84 14.38 7.57
C ALA A 357 -2.53 15.16 8.86
N THR A 358 -2.73 16.48 8.90
CA THR A 358 -2.44 17.30 10.08
C THR A 358 -3.33 16.94 11.27
N ALA A 359 -4.64 16.80 11.06
CA ALA A 359 -5.56 16.38 12.09
C ALA A 359 -5.30 14.92 12.52
N LEU A 360 -5.05 14.03 11.55
CA LEU A 360 -4.72 12.63 11.81
C LEU A 360 -3.43 12.46 12.61
N TRP A 361 -2.43 13.35 12.45
CA TRP A 361 -1.21 13.35 13.24
C TRP A 361 -1.50 13.65 14.72
N VAL A 362 -2.39 14.61 15.00
CA VAL A 362 -2.84 14.91 16.36
C VAL A 362 -3.58 13.72 16.96
N CYS A 363 -4.48 13.10 16.20
CA CYS A 363 -5.21 11.90 16.65
C CYS A 363 -4.26 10.74 16.95
N LEU A 364 -3.25 10.49 16.11
CA LEU A 364 -2.26 9.45 16.37
C LEU A 364 -1.43 9.74 17.63
N LEU A 365 -1.01 10.99 17.85
CA LEU A 365 -0.25 11.37 19.04
C LEU A 365 -1.05 11.09 20.32
N HIS A 366 -2.32 11.49 20.33
CA HIS A 366 -3.22 11.23 21.44
C HIS A 366 -3.48 9.74 21.64
N ASP A 367 -3.78 9.00 20.57
CA ASP A 367 -4.03 7.57 20.66
C ASP A 367 -2.79 6.82 21.15
N ALA A 368 -1.60 7.13 20.63
CA ALA A 368 -0.34 6.55 21.09
C ALA A 368 -0.09 6.86 22.58
N TRP A 369 -0.38 8.08 23.03
CA TRP A 369 -0.37 8.42 24.46
C TRP A 369 -1.36 7.54 25.23
N ARG A 370 -2.62 7.43 24.82
CA ARG A 370 -3.62 6.56 25.47
C ARG A 370 -3.17 5.09 25.54
N TRP A 371 -2.49 4.60 24.51
CA TRP A 371 -1.94 3.25 24.44
C TRP A 371 -0.67 3.02 25.27
N GLY A 372 -0.06 4.08 25.80
CA GLY A 372 1.05 3.98 26.75
C GLY A 372 2.40 4.47 26.23
N LEU A 373 2.43 5.25 25.14
CA LEU A 373 3.65 5.93 24.70
C LEU A 373 4.22 6.77 25.87
N PRO A 374 5.55 6.70 26.15
CA PRO A 374 6.14 7.39 27.28
C PRO A 374 5.87 8.89 27.28
N ALA A 375 5.53 9.44 28.45
CA ALA A 375 5.14 10.84 28.59
C ALA A 375 6.23 11.81 28.07
N ALA A 376 7.51 11.49 28.28
CA ALA A 376 8.62 12.31 27.77
C ALA A 376 8.69 12.36 26.24
N GLU A 377 8.31 11.27 25.54
CA GLU A 377 8.26 11.26 24.08
C GLU A 377 7.09 12.10 23.55
N VAL A 378 5.94 12.04 24.24
CA VAL A 378 4.76 12.86 23.92
C VAL A 378 5.05 14.34 24.20
N GLU A 379 5.67 14.66 25.34
CA GLU A 379 6.01 16.03 25.74
C GLU A 379 6.94 16.71 24.72
N ALA A 380 7.89 15.96 24.15
CA ALA A 380 8.80 16.46 23.13
C ALA A 380 8.09 16.86 21.82
N LEU A 381 6.89 16.32 21.56
CA LEU A 381 6.09 16.59 20.37
C LEU A 381 5.05 17.70 20.57
N LEU A 382 4.89 18.24 21.79
CA LEU A 382 3.90 19.28 22.08
C LEU A 382 4.06 20.58 21.25
N PRO A 383 5.28 21.06 20.94
CA PRO A 383 5.41 22.23 20.05
C PRO A 383 4.83 21.98 18.65
N HIS A 384 4.97 20.75 18.15
CA HIS A 384 4.42 20.34 16.86
C HIS A 384 2.90 20.15 16.92
N LEU A 385 2.38 19.64 18.04
CA LEU A 385 0.95 19.61 18.33
C LEU A 385 0.34 21.02 18.31
N GLU A 386 0.94 21.97 19.03
CA GLU A 386 0.46 23.36 19.07
C GLU A 386 0.44 23.99 17.67
N ALA A 387 1.47 23.71 16.84
CA ALA A 387 1.53 24.18 15.45
C ALA A 387 0.49 23.50 14.54
N ALA A 388 0.26 22.18 14.69
CA ALA A 388 -0.75 21.45 13.94
C ALA A 388 -2.17 21.92 14.29
N LEU A 389 -2.43 22.15 15.57
CA LEU A 389 -3.68 22.73 16.05
C LEU A 389 -3.86 24.15 15.47
N ALA A 390 -2.84 25.00 15.54
CA ALA A 390 -2.88 26.34 14.95
C ALA A 390 -3.17 26.30 13.44
N TRP A 391 -2.56 25.37 12.70
CA TRP A 391 -2.86 25.18 11.27
C TRP A 391 -4.35 24.94 11.02
N MET A 392 -5.01 24.07 11.79
CA MET A 392 -6.45 23.79 11.61
C MET A 392 -7.32 25.05 11.76
N ARG A 393 -6.95 25.95 12.67
CA ARG A 393 -7.69 27.20 12.92
C ARG A 393 -7.34 28.31 11.92
N ASP A 394 -6.07 28.42 11.52
CA ASP A 394 -5.54 29.61 10.85
C ASP A 394 -5.32 29.44 9.34
N SER A 395 -4.99 28.23 8.88
CA SER A 395 -4.61 27.96 7.49
C SER A 395 -5.45 26.88 6.81
N GLY A 396 -6.03 25.96 7.59
CA GLY A 396 -6.96 24.96 7.10
C GLY A 396 -8.34 25.54 6.76
N ASP A 397 -8.74 26.61 7.45
CA ASP A 397 -9.98 27.37 7.21
C ASP A 397 -9.68 28.55 6.27
N SER A 398 -9.89 28.33 4.97
CA SER A 398 -9.43 29.27 3.94
C SER A 398 -10.30 30.53 3.80
N ASP A 399 -11.57 30.46 4.22
CA ASP A 399 -12.54 31.55 4.09
C ASP A 399 -13.15 32.03 5.42
N GLY A 400 -12.72 31.44 6.55
CA GLY A 400 -13.08 31.87 7.91
C GLY A 400 -14.43 31.36 8.39
N ASP A 401 -14.98 30.30 7.77
CA ASP A 401 -16.29 29.74 8.11
C ASP A 401 -16.25 28.56 9.08
N LEU A 402 -15.06 28.29 9.65
CA LEU A 402 -14.68 27.20 10.56
C LEU A 402 -14.47 25.84 9.90
N LEU A 403 -14.72 25.67 8.61
CA LEU A 403 -14.54 24.40 7.93
C LEU A 403 -13.15 24.30 7.32
N LEU A 404 -12.55 23.12 7.44
CA LEU A 404 -11.27 22.86 6.79
C LEU A 404 -11.48 22.53 5.32
N GLU A 405 -10.71 23.19 4.46
CA GLU A 405 -10.86 23.14 3.01
C GLU A 405 -9.54 22.90 2.30
N TYR A 406 -9.63 22.47 1.04
CA TYR A 406 -8.49 22.44 0.14
C TYR A 406 -8.81 23.04 -1.21
N VAL A 407 -7.76 23.57 -1.82
CA VAL A 407 -7.70 23.98 -3.21
C VAL A 407 -6.25 23.81 -3.67
N ASP A 408 -6.05 23.37 -4.91
CA ASP A 408 -4.74 23.46 -5.55
C ASP A 408 -4.58 24.86 -6.17
N GLU A 409 -3.79 25.71 -5.51
CA GLU A 409 -3.50 27.07 -5.98
C GLU A 409 -2.67 27.09 -7.27
N THR A 410 -1.99 25.99 -7.58
CA THR A 410 -1.02 25.91 -8.67
C THR A 410 -1.63 25.43 -9.99
N GLY A 411 -2.77 24.73 -9.91
CA GLY A 411 -3.46 24.10 -11.04
C GLY A 411 -2.75 22.86 -11.62
N HIS A 412 -1.69 22.37 -11.00
CA HIS A 412 -0.93 21.19 -11.42
C HIS A 412 -0.58 20.23 -10.27
N GLY A 413 -1.08 20.50 -9.06
CA GLY A 413 -1.05 19.59 -7.92
C GLY A 413 -2.24 18.62 -7.93
N LEU A 414 -2.51 18.00 -6.78
CA LEU A 414 -3.68 17.14 -6.62
C LEU A 414 -4.97 17.98 -6.55
N ALA A 415 -5.93 17.65 -7.42
CA ALA A 415 -7.24 18.29 -7.43
C ALA A 415 -8.05 17.98 -6.15
N ASN A 416 -7.92 16.76 -5.62
CA ASN A 416 -8.50 16.32 -4.36
C ASN A 416 -7.40 16.00 -3.35
N GLN A 417 -7.48 16.57 -2.14
CA GLN A 417 -6.42 16.45 -1.11
C GLN A 417 -6.86 15.63 0.12
N GLY A 418 -8.06 15.05 0.10
CA GLY A 418 -8.48 14.04 1.07
C GLY A 418 -7.93 12.65 0.73
N TRP A 419 -8.37 11.62 1.44
CA TRP A 419 -7.95 10.25 1.16
C TRP A 419 -8.42 9.71 -0.20
N LYS A 420 -9.57 10.22 -0.69
CA LYS A 420 -10.03 9.99 -2.06
C LYS A 420 -9.45 11.05 -2.99
N ASP A 421 -8.20 10.88 -3.38
CA ASP A 421 -7.42 11.89 -4.11
C ASP A 421 -7.50 11.80 -5.65
N SER A 422 -8.32 10.90 -6.21
CA SER A 422 -8.57 10.88 -7.67
C SER A 422 -9.41 12.09 -8.09
N GLY A 423 -9.18 12.60 -9.31
CA GLY A 423 -9.85 13.82 -9.80
C GLY A 423 -11.37 13.72 -9.91
N ASP A 424 -11.92 12.51 -9.94
CA ASP A 424 -13.35 12.21 -10.07
C ASP A 424 -14.03 11.78 -8.75
N SER A 425 -13.33 11.86 -7.62
CA SER A 425 -13.81 11.29 -6.36
C SER A 425 -14.94 12.06 -5.68
N VAL A 426 -14.99 13.39 -5.88
CA VAL A 426 -15.99 14.28 -5.28
C VAL A 426 -16.96 14.76 -6.35
N GLN A 427 -18.08 14.04 -6.46
CA GLN A 427 -19.11 14.28 -7.45
C GLN A 427 -20.50 14.32 -6.81
N TRP A 428 -21.42 15.05 -7.41
CA TRP A 428 -22.85 15.03 -7.12
C TRP A 428 -23.46 13.70 -7.54
N ARG A 429 -24.68 13.41 -7.05
CA ARG A 429 -25.36 12.14 -7.36
C ARG A 429 -25.56 11.91 -8.87
N ASP A 430 -25.68 13.00 -9.64
CA ASP A 430 -25.82 12.96 -11.10
C ASP A 430 -24.48 12.77 -11.86
N GLY A 431 -23.36 12.68 -11.15
CA GLY A 431 -22.02 12.47 -11.70
C GLY A 431 -21.29 13.75 -12.09
N THR A 432 -21.89 14.93 -11.88
CA THR A 432 -21.17 16.20 -12.07
C THR A 432 -20.12 16.40 -10.97
N LEU A 433 -18.94 16.91 -11.32
CA LEU A 433 -17.86 17.13 -10.34
C LEU A 433 -18.13 18.36 -9.48
N ALA A 434 -17.75 18.28 -8.20
CA ALA A 434 -17.77 19.44 -7.32
C ALA A 434 -16.64 20.42 -7.69
N GLU A 435 -16.91 21.72 -7.59
CA GLU A 435 -15.91 22.76 -7.80
C GLU A 435 -15.27 23.15 -6.45
N GLY A 436 -13.95 23.33 -6.45
CA GLY A 436 -13.21 23.73 -5.25
C GLY A 436 -13.22 25.25 -4.98
N PRO A 437 -12.92 25.69 -3.75
CA PRO A 437 -12.45 24.90 -2.61
C PRO A 437 -13.49 23.88 -2.08
N ILE A 438 -13.02 22.74 -1.59
CA ILE A 438 -13.88 21.64 -1.12
C ILE A 438 -13.68 21.43 0.38
N ALA A 439 -14.78 21.37 1.13
CA ALA A 439 -14.80 20.98 2.54
C ALA A 439 -15.32 19.55 2.69
N LEU A 440 -14.45 18.57 2.97
CA LEU A 440 -14.83 17.16 3.10
C LEU A 440 -15.39 16.82 4.49
N CYS A 441 -16.39 15.94 4.56
CA CYS A 441 -17.04 15.59 5.81
C CYS A 441 -16.11 14.86 6.80
N GLU A 442 -15.30 13.90 6.32
CA GLU A 442 -14.38 13.14 7.18
C GLU A 442 -13.29 14.03 7.76
N VAL A 443 -12.86 15.06 7.01
CA VAL A 443 -11.85 16.03 7.46
C VAL A 443 -12.38 16.83 8.64
N GLN A 444 -13.67 17.20 8.61
CA GLN A 444 -14.27 17.90 9.74
C GLN A 444 -14.36 16.99 10.98
N ALA A 445 -14.64 15.70 10.80
CA ALA A 445 -14.64 14.74 11.89
C ALA A 445 -13.24 14.52 12.48
N TYR A 446 -12.21 14.44 11.64
CA TYR A 446 -10.83 14.39 12.12
C TYR A 446 -10.43 15.68 12.83
N ALA A 447 -10.82 16.84 12.32
CA ALA A 447 -10.49 18.12 12.93
C ALA A 447 -11.18 18.28 14.30
N TYR A 448 -12.44 17.84 14.41
CA TYR A 448 -13.14 17.76 15.69
C TYR A 448 -12.42 16.82 16.67
N GLU A 449 -12.12 15.59 16.25
CA GLU A 449 -11.41 14.60 17.06
C GLU A 449 -10.04 15.15 17.52
N ALA A 450 -9.28 15.74 16.59
CA ALA A 450 -7.98 16.34 16.84
C ALA A 450 -8.05 17.52 17.82
N ALA A 451 -9.06 18.38 17.73
CA ALA A 451 -9.22 19.50 18.66
C ALA A 451 -9.52 19.02 20.09
N VAL A 452 -10.36 18.01 20.25
CA VAL A 452 -10.66 17.41 21.57
C VAL A 452 -9.43 16.68 22.12
N HIS A 453 -8.79 15.84 21.31
CA HIS A 453 -7.57 15.12 21.66
C HIS A 453 -6.40 16.04 21.99
N GLY A 454 -6.24 17.11 21.21
CA GLY A 454 -5.26 18.15 21.45
C GLY A 454 -5.50 18.86 22.77
N ALA A 455 -6.75 19.19 23.09
CA ALA A 455 -7.11 19.77 24.38
C ALA A 455 -6.74 18.86 25.56
N ASP A 456 -7.02 17.56 25.45
CA ASP A 456 -6.67 16.57 26.48
C ASP A 456 -5.16 16.46 26.68
N LEU A 457 -4.37 16.48 25.61
CA LEU A 457 -2.91 16.52 25.68
C LEU A 457 -2.40 17.83 26.29
N LEU A 458 -2.97 18.98 25.92
CA LEU A 458 -2.56 20.26 26.49
C LEU A 458 -2.79 20.26 28.02
N ASP A 459 -3.97 19.82 28.46
CA ASP A 459 -4.31 19.74 29.89
C ASP A 459 -3.41 18.75 30.64
N ALA A 460 -3.21 17.56 30.08
CA ALA A 460 -2.40 16.49 30.70
C ALA A 460 -0.94 16.90 30.92
N PHE A 461 -0.40 17.79 30.08
CA PHE A 461 0.97 18.27 30.15
C PHE A 461 1.08 19.74 30.64
N GLY A 462 0.00 20.30 31.21
CA GLY A 462 0.02 21.63 31.82
C GLY A 462 0.24 22.78 30.83
N ARG A 463 -0.13 22.59 29.56
CA ARG A 463 -0.13 23.62 28.51
C ARG A 463 -1.47 24.35 28.50
N ALA A 464 -1.45 25.62 28.09
CA ALA A 464 -2.67 26.42 28.02
C ALA A 464 -3.45 26.14 26.73
N GLY A 465 -4.76 26.39 26.75
CA GLY A 465 -5.61 26.40 25.55
C GLY A 465 -6.59 25.23 25.41
N GLY A 466 -6.60 24.26 26.34
CA GLY A 466 -7.53 23.12 26.30
C GLY A 466 -9.00 23.52 26.17
N ASP A 467 -9.50 24.43 27.03
CA ASP A 467 -10.89 24.91 26.97
C ASP A 467 -11.20 25.63 25.65
N ALA A 468 -10.26 26.42 25.13
CA ALA A 468 -10.46 27.14 23.86
C ALA A 468 -10.58 26.17 22.66
N TRP A 469 -9.85 25.05 22.69
CA TRP A 469 -9.94 24.00 21.66
C TRP A 469 -11.23 23.20 21.78
N ARG A 470 -11.70 22.89 22.99
CA ARG A 470 -13.02 22.28 23.19
C ARG A 470 -14.15 23.20 22.73
N ASP A 471 -14.05 24.51 22.99
CA ASP A 471 -15.00 25.50 22.47
C ASP A 471 -14.96 25.59 20.94
N TRP A 472 -13.76 25.52 20.33
CA TRP A 472 -13.60 25.48 18.88
C TRP A 472 -14.25 24.23 18.28
N ALA A 473 -14.01 23.05 18.86
CA ALA A 473 -14.62 21.79 18.45
C ALA A 473 -16.15 21.84 18.55
N GLY A 474 -16.69 22.43 19.62
CA GLY A 474 -18.13 22.65 19.78
C GLY A 474 -18.73 23.49 18.65
N ARG A 475 -18.06 24.57 18.24
CA ARG A 475 -18.52 25.40 17.11
C ARG A 475 -18.41 24.68 15.77
N LEU A 476 -17.34 23.92 15.55
CA LEU A 476 -17.20 23.09 14.33
C LEU A 476 -18.34 22.08 14.23
N ARG A 477 -18.67 21.39 15.32
CA ARG A 477 -19.81 20.46 15.37
C ARG A 477 -21.12 21.15 15.00
N ASP A 478 -21.39 22.30 15.60
CA ASP A 478 -22.63 23.02 15.34
C ASP A 478 -22.70 23.54 13.89
N ARG A 479 -21.56 23.98 13.34
CA ARG A 479 -21.41 24.35 11.92
C ARG A 479 -21.67 23.16 11.00
N PHE A 480 -21.03 22.01 11.26
CA PHE A 480 -21.21 20.78 10.49
C PHE A 480 -22.68 20.35 10.44
N ARG A 481 -23.34 20.32 11.60
CA ARG A 481 -24.76 19.98 11.71
C ARG A 481 -25.65 20.92 10.89
N ALA A 482 -25.30 22.20 10.81
CA ALA A 482 -26.07 23.18 10.06
C ALA A 482 -25.88 23.13 8.54
N SER A 483 -24.76 22.61 8.02
CA SER A 483 -24.40 22.71 6.61
C SER A 483 -24.28 21.39 5.85
N PHE A 484 -23.95 20.27 6.51
CA PHE A 484 -23.66 19.00 5.82
C PHE A 484 -24.86 18.07 5.69
N TRP A 485 -25.94 18.24 6.46
CA TRP A 485 -27.05 17.28 6.43
C TRP A 485 -27.98 17.48 5.24
N VAL A 486 -28.17 16.40 4.48
CA VAL A 486 -29.12 16.27 3.38
C VAL A 486 -30.09 15.12 3.66
N ASP A 487 -31.14 14.99 2.85
CA ASP A 487 -32.17 13.96 3.02
C ASP A 487 -32.55 13.36 1.66
N ASP A 488 -32.74 12.04 1.63
CA ASP A 488 -33.27 11.31 0.48
C ASP A 488 -34.40 10.34 0.91
N ALA A 489 -34.87 9.49 -0.01
CA ALA A 489 -35.94 8.55 0.29
C ALA A 489 -35.62 7.53 1.42
N ALA A 490 -34.35 7.33 1.78
CA ALA A 490 -33.91 6.46 2.87
C ALA A 490 -33.59 7.25 4.17
N GLY A 491 -33.81 8.57 4.18
CA GLY A 491 -33.71 9.46 5.33
C GLY A 491 -32.46 10.33 5.34
N ALA A 492 -32.28 11.10 6.40
CA ALA A 492 -31.18 12.07 6.53
C ALA A 492 -29.79 11.42 6.58
N TYR A 493 -28.80 12.06 5.97
CA TYR A 493 -27.38 11.68 6.01
C TYR A 493 -26.46 12.89 5.78
N PRO A 494 -25.21 12.86 6.25
CA PRO A 494 -24.20 13.86 5.88
C PRO A 494 -23.79 13.78 4.40
N ALA A 495 -23.73 14.91 3.72
CA ALA A 495 -23.11 15.08 2.42
C ALA A 495 -21.61 14.74 2.47
N ILE A 496 -21.04 14.22 1.37
CA ILE A 496 -19.59 13.92 1.31
C ILE A 496 -18.76 15.20 1.48
N ALA A 497 -19.24 16.32 0.95
CA ALA A 497 -18.52 17.58 0.95
C ALA A 497 -19.45 18.79 0.85
N LEU A 498 -18.89 19.98 1.09
CA LEU A 498 -19.41 21.24 0.53
C LEU A 498 -18.53 21.70 -0.63
N ASP A 499 -19.14 22.20 -1.70
CA ASP A 499 -18.44 22.79 -2.85
C ASP A 499 -18.06 24.26 -2.60
N ALA A 500 -17.45 24.91 -3.59
CA ALA A 500 -17.05 26.32 -3.58
C ALA A 500 -18.20 27.30 -3.22
N ALA A 501 -19.44 26.92 -3.53
CA ALA A 501 -20.64 27.71 -3.22
C ALA A 501 -21.28 27.29 -1.88
N LYS A 502 -20.58 26.48 -1.09
CA LYS A 502 -21.00 25.88 0.18
C LYS A 502 -22.28 25.04 0.05
N ARG A 503 -22.49 24.44 -1.13
CA ARG A 503 -23.63 23.56 -1.38
C ARG A 503 -23.25 22.11 -1.01
N PRO A 504 -24.13 21.39 -0.31
CA PRO A 504 -23.84 20.02 0.12
C PRO A 504 -23.88 19.04 -1.05
N VAL A 505 -22.73 18.42 -1.35
CA VAL A 505 -22.57 17.40 -2.40
C VAL A 505 -23.22 16.10 -1.93
N ASP A 506 -24.30 15.70 -2.59
CA ASP A 506 -25.29 14.75 -2.07
C ASP A 506 -24.99 13.26 -2.31
N THR A 507 -23.88 12.93 -2.96
CA THR A 507 -23.48 11.54 -3.21
C THR A 507 -23.23 10.79 -1.90
N VAL A 508 -23.90 9.65 -1.75
CA VAL A 508 -23.66 8.72 -0.63
C VAL A 508 -22.36 7.94 -0.89
N THR A 509 -21.42 8.04 0.05
CA THR A 509 -20.09 7.43 -0.04
C THR A 509 -19.67 6.79 1.28
N SER A 510 -18.57 6.03 1.24
CA SER A 510 -17.96 5.45 2.44
C SER A 510 -17.40 6.46 3.44
N ASN A 511 -17.18 7.74 3.04
CA ASN A 511 -16.66 8.80 3.91
C ASN A 511 -17.49 8.96 5.20
N LEU A 512 -18.78 8.63 5.14
CA LEU A 512 -19.67 8.55 6.30
C LEU A 512 -19.11 7.69 7.44
N GLY A 513 -18.42 6.58 7.12
CA GLY A 513 -17.82 5.68 8.10
C GLY A 513 -16.72 6.31 8.94
N HIS A 514 -16.10 7.38 8.44
CA HIS A 514 -15.05 8.12 9.14
C HIS A 514 -15.59 9.11 10.17
N LEU A 515 -16.90 9.38 10.19
CA LEU A 515 -17.55 10.27 11.16
C LEU A 515 -17.81 9.56 12.49
N LEU A 516 -18.02 8.24 12.45
CA LEU A 516 -18.45 7.43 13.59
C LEU A 516 -17.40 7.34 14.69
N GLY A 517 -17.81 7.53 15.94
CA GLY A 517 -16.93 7.38 17.09
C GLY A 517 -15.90 8.50 17.27
N THR A 518 -16.00 9.58 16.48
CA THR A 518 -15.16 10.79 16.61
C THR A 518 -15.72 11.79 17.64
N GLY A 519 -17.00 11.67 17.99
CA GLY A 519 -17.74 12.61 18.82
C GLY A 519 -18.32 13.81 18.07
N LEU A 520 -18.08 13.94 16.75
CA LEU A 520 -18.71 14.97 15.92
C LEU A 520 -20.23 14.77 15.84
N LEU A 521 -20.67 13.53 15.64
CA LEU A 521 -22.08 13.17 15.56
C LEU A 521 -22.64 12.84 16.96
N ASP A 522 -23.92 13.14 17.17
CA ASP A 522 -24.65 12.62 18.33
C ASP A 522 -25.12 11.17 18.11
N PRO A 523 -25.59 10.45 19.15
CA PRO A 523 -25.97 9.04 19.01
C PRO A 523 -27.08 8.75 18.00
N ASP A 524 -28.03 9.67 17.80
CA ASP A 524 -29.12 9.50 16.83
C ASP A 524 -28.61 9.70 15.40
N GLU A 525 -27.71 10.67 15.22
CA GLU A 525 -26.97 10.94 13.99
C GLU A 525 -26.06 9.75 13.61
N GLU A 526 -25.32 9.18 14.57
CA GLU A 526 -24.50 7.98 14.34
C GLU A 526 -25.36 6.78 13.94
N ALA A 527 -26.56 6.62 14.51
CA ALA A 527 -27.47 5.55 14.15
C ALA A 527 -27.99 5.65 12.71
N LEU A 528 -28.18 6.87 12.18
CA LEU A 528 -28.53 7.10 10.77
C LEU A 528 -27.39 6.66 9.85
N VAL A 529 -26.16 7.08 10.17
CA VAL A 529 -24.96 6.72 9.42
C VAL A 529 -24.73 5.20 9.45
N ALA A 530 -24.82 4.57 10.63
CA ALA A 530 -24.60 3.14 10.80
C ALA A 530 -25.52 2.30 9.91
N ARG A 531 -26.82 2.64 9.86
CA ARG A 531 -27.79 1.97 8.98
C ARG A 531 -27.45 2.14 7.51
N ARG A 532 -26.99 3.32 7.11
CA ARG A 532 -26.64 3.63 5.71
C ARG A 532 -25.42 2.82 5.25
N LEU A 533 -24.37 2.71 6.06
CA LEU A 533 -23.15 1.98 5.70
C LEU A 533 -23.38 0.50 5.40
N VAL A 534 -24.36 -0.11 6.06
CA VAL A 534 -24.72 -1.53 5.85
C VAL A 534 -25.85 -1.72 4.83
N SER A 535 -26.26 -0.67 4.12
CA SER A 535 -27.21 -0.79 3.02
C SER A 535 -26.62 -1.64 1.88
N PRO A 536 -27.43 -2.31 1.06
CA PRO A 536 -26.91 -3.11 -0.06
C PRO A 536 -26.21 -2.28 -1.14
N GLU A 537 -26.48 -0.96 -1.19
CA GLU A 537 -25.84 -0.03 -2.12
C GLU A 537 -24.38 0.27 -1.72
N LEU A 538 -24.05 0.32 -0.43
CA LEU A 538 -22.67 0.50 0.04
C LEU A 538 -21.97 -0.82 0.42
N SER A 539 -22.67 -1.73 1.11
CA SER A 539 -22.10 -3.00 1.55
C SER A 539 -22.17 -4.05 0.42
N SER A 540 -21.03 -4.32 -0.23
CA SER A 540 -20.96 -5.28 -1.35
C SER A 540 -21.06 -6.74 -0.91
N GLY A 541 -20.80 -6.99 0.38
CA GLY A 541 -20.54 -8.33 0.93
C GLY A 541 -19.09 -8.78 0.77
N PHE A 542 -18.24 -7.98 0.14
CA PHE A 542 -16.78 -8.09 0.17
C PHE A 542 -16.10 -6.88 0.86
N GLY A 543 -16.89 -6.00 1.48
CA GLY A 543 -16.48 -4.77 2.16
C GLY A 543 -17.39 -3.59 1.82
N LEU A 544 -16.94 -2.38 2.12
CA LEU A 544 -17.66 -1.13 1.89
C LEU A 544 -17.22 -0.51 0.56
N ARG A 545 -18.17 -0.27 -0.34
CA ARG A 545 -17.93 0.47 -1.58
C ARG A 545 -17.64 1.93 -1.27
N THR A 546 -16.70 2.50 -2.01
CA THR A 546 -16.36 3.92 -1.93
C THR A 546 -17.53 4.82 -2.36
N MET A 547 -18.44 4.33 -3.18
CA MET A 547 -19.61 5.04 -3.68
C MET A 547 -20.84 4.14 -3.73
N SER A 548 -22.00 4.69 -3.39
CA SER A 548 -23.29 4.02 -3.51
C SER A 548 -23.58 3.63 -4.96
N THR A 549 -24.14 2.44 -5.18
CA THR A 549 -24.60 1.97 -6.49
C THR A 549 -25.73 2.82 -7.10
N ASP A 550 -26.37 3.69 -6.30
CA ASP A 550 -27.44 4.58 -6.73
C ASP A 550 -26.95 5.91 -7.33
N SER A 551 -25.62 6.12 -7.37
CA SER A 551 -24.99 7.32 -7.92
C SER A 551 -24.60 7.11 -9.37
N ALA A 552 -24.79 8.12 -10.22
CA ALA A 552 -24.49 8.01 -11.65
C ALA A 552 -23.00 7.76 -11.94
N GLY A 553 -22.12 8.24 -11.06
CA GLY A 553 -20.68 8.01 -11.15
C GLY A 553 -20.20 6.68 -10.56
N TYR A 554 -21.10 5.81 -10.09
CA TYR A 554 -20.71 4.49 -9.59
C TYR A 554 -20.16 3.61 -10.72
N TRP A 555 -18.96 3.08 -10.51
CA TRP A 555 -18.41 2.00 -11.31
C TRP A 555 -17.61 1.05 -10.41
N PRO A 556 -17.85 -0.27 -10.43
CA PRO A 556 -17.23 -1.21 -9.49
C PRO A 556 -15.69 -1.24 -9.59
N LEU A 557 -15.12 -0.86 -10.74
CA LEU A 557 -13.68 -0.73 -10.95
C LEU A 557 -13.21 0.74 -11.04
N SER A 558 -14.00 1.70 -10.53
CA SER A 558 -13.50 3.08 -10.35
C SER A 558 -12.73 3.17 -9.04
N TYR A 559 -11.56 3.82 -9.09
CA TYR A 559 -10.59 3.87 -7.99
C TYR A 559 -11.21 4.39 -6.69
N HIS A 560 -11.88 5.55 -6.72
CA HIS A 560 -12.65 6.09 -5.58
C HIS A 560 -14.16 6.22 -5.84
N GLY A 561 -14.64 5.79 -7.02
CA GLY A 561 -16.04 5.88 -7.43
C GLY A 561 -16.79 4.55 -7.42
N GLY A 562 -16.36 3.55 -6.65
CA GLY A 562 -17.14 2.32 -6.49
C GLY A 562 -16.37 1.08 -6.02
N SER A 563 -15.05 1.08 -6.12
CA SER A 563 -14.22 0.01 -5.55
C SER A 563 -14.36 -0.11 -4.02
N VAL A 564 -13.85 -1.21 -3.46
CA VAL A 564 -13.78 -1.46 -2.01
C VAL A 564 -12.34 -1.33 -1.54
N TRP A 565 -12.11 -0.50 -0.53
CA TRP A 565 -10.82 -0.34 0.12
C TRP A 565 -10.84 -0.98 1.50
N SER A 566 -9.83 -1.82 1.78
CA SER A 566 -9.78 -2.57 3.05
C SER A 566 -9.61 -1.64 4.26
N HIS A 567 -8.79 -0.60 4.11
CA HIS A 567 -8.56 0.37 5.19
C HIS A 567 -9.83 1.20 5.48
N ASP A 568 -10.50 1.72 4.46
CA ASP A 568 -11.75 2.49 4.56
C ASP A 568 -12.85 1.68 5.28
N THR A 569 -13.04 0.44 4.84
CA THR A 569 -13.96 -0.49 5.52
C THR A 569 -13.57 -0.72 6.98
N ALA A 570 -12.26 -0.82 7.29
CA ALA A 570 -11.79 -1.00 8.66
C ALA A 570 -11.96 0.24 9.55
N ILE A 571 -11.86 1.45 9.00
CA ILE A 571 -12.20 2.70 9.70
C ILE A 571 -13.67 2.65 10.11
N ALA A 572 -14.57 2.34 9.16
CA ALA A 572 -16.00 2.20 9.44
C ALA A 572 -16.28 1.13 10.51
N ILE A 573 -15.61 -0.03 10.46
CA ILE A 573 -15.75 -1.10 11.47
C ILE A 573 -15.35 -0.62 12.87
N GLN A 574 -14.20 0.07 13.00
CA GLN A 574 -13.77 0.61 14.28
C GLN A 574 -14.71 1.70 14.79
N GLY A 575 -15.14 2.61 13.92
CA GLY A 575 -16.10 3.66 14.23
C GLY A 575 -17.44 3.10 14.72
N LEU A 576 -18.01 2.12 14.00
CA LEU A 576 -19.23 1.42 14.39
C LEU A 576 -19.09 0.72 15.75
N ALA A 577 -17.98 0.04 15.99
CA ALA A 577 -17.73 -0.63 17.27
C ALA A 577 -17.66 0.38 18.43
N ARG A 578 -16.93 1.49 18.25
CA ARG A 578 -16.80 2.57 19.24
C ARG A 578 -18.12 3.29 19.51
N ALA A 579 -18.93 3.50 18.47
CA ALA A 579 -20.23 4.15 18.53
C ALA A 579 -21.37 3.24 19.06
N GLY A 580 -21.10 1.96 19.35
CA GLY A 580 -22.08 1.05 19.93
C GLY A 580 -22.98 0.32 18.92
N PHE A 581 -22.50 0.15 17.68
CA PHE A 581 -23.18 -0.58 16.58
C PHE A 581 -22.43 -1.88 16.21
N PRO A 582 -22.29 -2.85 17.14
CA PRO A 582 -21.47 -4.05 16.91
C PRO A 582 -22.06 -4.98 15.84
N ALA A 583 -23.37 -4.94 15.58
CA ALA A 583 -24.01 -5.78 14.56
C ALA A 583 -23.64 -5.30 13.15
N GLU A 584 -23.65 -4.00 12.94
CA GLU A 584 -23.23 -3.35 11.70
C GLU A 584 -21.73 -3.53 11.48
N ALA A 585 -20.91 -3.35 12.53
CA ALA A 585 -19.47 -3.61 12.48
C ALA A 585 -19.17 -5.07 12.08
N ALA A 586 -19.86 -6.04 12.70
CA ALA A 586 -19.69 -7.46 12.38
C ALA A 586 -20.07 -7.78 10.93
N ARG A 587 -21.08 -7.11 10.36
CA ARG A 587 -21.47 -7.30 8.96
C ARG A 587 -20.40 -6.83 7.98
N LEU A 588 -19.79 -5.67 8.21
CA LEU A 588 -18.71 -5.19 7.36
C LEU A 588 -17.42 -6.02 7.54
N ALA A 589 -17.14 -6.45 8.78
CA ALA A 589 -16.02 -7.35 9.06
C ALA A 589 -16.16 -8.69 8.33
N GLU A 590 -17.36 -9.29 8.35
CA GLU A 590 -17.64 -10.52 7.60
C GLU A 590 -17.43 -10.35 6.09
N GLY A 591 -17.71 -9.16 5.54
CA GLY A 591 -17.43 -8.86 4.15
C GLY A 591 -15.95 -8.94 3.81
N LEU A 592 -15.09 -8.33 4.62
CA LEU A 592 -13.63 -8.41 4.45
C LEU A 592 -13.10 -9.84 4.67
N LEU A 593 -13.64 -10.56 5.67
CA LEU A 593 -13.28 -11.96 5.92
C LEU A 593 -13.70 -12.89 4.77
N SER A 594 -14.79 -12.56 4.07
CA SER A 594 -15.23 -13.26 2.86
C SER A 594 -14.32 -12.98 1.66
N ALA A 595 -13.74 -11.78 1.58
CA ALA A 595 -12.82 -11.39 0.51
C ALA A 595 -11.41 -11.98 0.70
N ALA A 596 -10.91 -12.07 1.94
CA ALA A 596 -9.52 -12.41 2.24
C ALA A 596 -8.98 -13.70 1.56
N PRO A 597 -9.72 -14.82 1.52
CA PRO A 597 -9.23 -16.04 0.87
C PRO A 597 -8.94 -15.88 -0.63
N ALA A 598 -9.68 -15.02 -1.35
CA ALA A 598 -9.49 -14.79 -2.78
C ALA A 598 -8.16 -14.08 -3.10
N PHE A 599 -7.53 -13.47 -2.10
CA PHE A 599 -6.26 -12.77 -2.22
C PHE A 599 -5.14 -13.41 -1.39
N ASP A 600 -5.26 -14.70 -1.06
CA ASP A 600 -4.33 -15.45 -0.21
C ASP A 600 -4.10 -14.80 1.16
N HIS A 601 -5.13 -14.12 1.68
CA HIS A 601 -5.09 -13.31 2.88
C HIS A 601 -4.13 -12.10 2.83
N ARG A 602 -3.51 -11.81 1.67
CA ARG A 602 -2.80 -10.55 1.39
C ARG A 602 -3.76 -9.61 0.69
N MET A 603 -4.64 -8.98 1.48
CA MET A 603 -5.62 -8.03 0.96
C MET A 603 -4.92 -6.92 0.15
N PRO A 604 -5.38 -6.65 -1.09
CA PRO A 604 -4.81 -5.60 -1.91
C PRO A 604 -5.18 -4.21 -1.35
N GLU A 605 -4.60 -3.17 -1.92
CA GLU A 605 -5.00 -1.78 -1.67
C GLU A 605 -6.51 -1.60 -1.86
N LEU A 606 -7.06 -2.14 -2.96
CA LEU A 606 -8.47 -2.12 -3.30
C LEU A 606 -8.87 -3.31 -4.20
N HIS A 607 -10.16 -3.63 -4.20
CA HIS A 607 -10.77 -4.59 -5.13
C HIS A 607 -12.12 -4.08 -5.64
N SER A 608 -12.71 -4.79 -6.60
CA SER A 608 -13.95 -4.37 -7.25
C SER A 608 -15.13 -4.21 -6.28
N GLY A 609 -16.00 -3.26 -6.58
CA GLY A 609 -17.29 -3.02 -5.92
C GLY A 609 -18.39 -4.02 -6.28
N ASP A 610 -18.13 -5.05 -7.08
CA ASP A 610 -19.15 -6.04 -7.47
C ASP A 610 -19.85 -6.66 -6.26
N SER A 611 -21.15 -6.92 -6.39
CA SER A 611 -21.90 -7.55 -5.31
C SER A 611 -21.52 -9.03 -5.15
N SER A 612 -21.35 -9.47 -3.91
CA SER A 612 -21.29 -10.90 -3.55
C SER A 612 -22.51 -11.72 -3.97
N ARG A 613 -23.62 -11.06 -4.35
CA ARG A 613 -24.81 -11.71 -4.94
C ARG A 613 -24.65 -12.00 -6.43
N GLU A 614 -23.73 -11.32 -7.10
CA GLU A 614 -23.50 -11.39 -8.54
C GLU A 614 -22.24 -12.19 -8.86
N VAL A 615 -21.17 -12.00 -8.09
CA VAL A 615 -19.90 -12.73 -8.24
C VAL A 615 -19.55 -13.50 -6.96
N PRO A 616 -19.11 -14.76 -7.07
CA PRO A 616 -18.82 -15.61 -5.91
C PRO A 616 -17.48 -15.27 -5.23
N SER A 617 -16.65 -14.43 -5.85
CA SER A 617 -15.33 -14.03 -5.39
C SER A 617 -15.10 -12.56 -5.79
N PRO A 618 -14.43 -11.74 -4.97
CA PRO A 618 -14.12 -10.36 -5.33
C PRO A 618 -13.26 -10.32 -6.59
N VAL A 619 -13.62 -9.43 -7.52
CA VAL A 619 -12.83 -9.20 -8.74
C VAL A 619 -11.64 -8.31 -8.38
N PRO A 620 -10.39 -8.68 -8.74
CA PRO A 620 -9.22 -7.85 -8.45
C PRO A 620 -9.28 -6.51 -9.19
N TYR A 621 -8.90 -5.43 -8.50
CA TYR A 621 -8.65 -4.16 -9.18
C TYR A 621 -7.34 -4.25 -9.97
N PRO A 622 -7.29 -3.82 -11.23
CA PRO A 622 -6.17 -4.12 -12.12
C PRO A 622 -4.79 -3.74 -11.58
N ALA A 623 -4.64 -2.51 -11.10
CA ALA A 623 -3.35 -1.94 -10.74
C ALA A 623 -3.15 -1.76 -9.22
N SER A 624 -3.84 -2.55 -8.41
CA SER A 624 -3.84 -2.36 -6.96
C SER A 624 -2.51 -2.72 -6.32
N CYS A 625 -1.99 -1.86 -5.43
CA CYS A 625 -0.80 -2.20 -4.65
C CYS A 625 -1.02 -3.48 -3.83
N ARG A 626 0.01 -4.33 -3.77
CA ARG A 626 -0.01 -5.59 -3.04
C ARG A 626 1.40 -5.92 -2.55
N PRO A 627 1.71 -5.79 -1.25
CA PRO A 627 0.88 -5.24 -0.18
C PRO A 627 0.84 -3.70 -0.16
N GLN A 628 -0.15 -3.16 0.54
CA GLN A 628 -0.29 -1.76 0.92
C GLN A 628 -0.45 -1.67 2.45
N ALA A 629 0.27 -0.76 3.11
CA ALA A 629 0.42 -0.71 4.57
C ALA A 629 -0.92 -0.54 5.29
N TRP A 630 -1.75 0.42 4.90
CA TRP A 630 -3.05 0.62 5.56
C TRP A 630 -4.03 -0.55 5.33
N SER A 631 -3.92 -1.30 4.23
CA SER A 631 -4.75 -2.47 3.95
C SER A 631 -4.26 -3.70 4.71
N ALA A 632 -2.95 -3.84 4.91
CA ALA A 632 -2.39 -4.84 5.81
C ALA A 632 -2.77 -4.51 7.27
N ALA A 633 -2.59 -3.27 7.71
CA ALA A 633 -2.92 -2.82 9.05
C ALA A 633 -4.42 -2.91 9.37
N ALA A 634 -5.30 -2.85 8.35
CA ALA A 634 -6.73 -3.08 8.49
C ALA A 634 -7.06 -4.43 9.18
N ALA A 635 -6.24 -5.47 9.00
CA ALA A 635 -6.43 -6.75 9.69
C ALA A 635 -6.39 -6.59 11.22
N VAL A 636 -5.48 -5.74 11.72
CA VAL A 636 -5.33 -5.45 13.16
C VAL A 636 -6.50 -4.61 13.65
N ALA A 637 -6.96 -3.65 12.85
CA ALA A 637 -8.12 -2.84 13.17
C ALA A 637 -9.41 -3.67 13.27
N VAL A 638 -9.64 -4.59 12.32
CA VAL A 638 -10.77 -5.53 12.32
C VAL A 638 -10.67 -6.49 13.51
N TRP A 639 -9.48 -7.04 13.79
CA TRP A 639 -9.28 -7.86 14.98
C TRP A 639 -9.62 -7.08 16.26
N SER A 640 -9.05 -5.90 16.44
CA SER A 640 -9.25 -5.07 17.62
C SER A 640 -10.73 -4.75 17.85
N ALA A 641 -11.46 -4.35 16.80
CA ALA A 641 -12.88 -4.03 16.88
C ALA A 641 -13.75 -5.25 17.20
N THR A 642 -13.47 -6.40 16.59
CA THR A 642 -14.26 -7.63 16.79
C THR A 642 -13.93 -8.37 18.09
N HIS A 643 -12.83 -8.02 18.75
CA HIS A 643 -12.34 -8.65 19.98
C HIS A 643 -12.37 -7.72 21.19
N ASP A 644 -12.97 -6.53 21.07
CA ASP A 644 -13.12 -5.55 22.17
C ASP A 644 -11.76 -5.13 22.77
N VAL A 645 -10.76 -4.95 21.90
CA VAL A 645 -9.39 -4.56 22.29
C VAL A 645 -9.31 -3.04 22.37
N HIS A 646 -9.03 -2.53 23.57
CA HIS A 646 -9.01 -1.10 23.88
C HIS A 646 -7.70 -0.68 24.52
N PRO A 647 -7.32 0.62 24.44
CA PRO A 647 -6.17 1.13 25.17
C PRO A 647 -6.33 0.86 26.68
N PRO A 648 -5.23 0.60 27.39
CA PRO A 648 -5.26 0.35 28.83
C PRO A 648 -5.83 1.57 29.56
N ARG A 649 -6.56 1.33 30.66
CA ARG A 649 -6.98 2.42 31.56
C ARG A 649 -5.74 3.06 32.16
N ARG A 650 -5.46 4.32 31.83
CA ARG A 650 -4.40 5.08 32.50
C ARG A 650 -4.82 5.36 33.97
N PRO A 651 -3.90 5.16 34.94
CA PRO A 651 -4.16 5.38 36.36
C PRO A 651 -4.38 6.84 36.73
#